data_AF-A0A7X0I998-F1
#
_entry.id   AF-A0A7X0I998-F1
#
_cell.length_a   1.000
_cell.length_b   1.000
_cell.length_c   1.000
_cell.angle_alpha   90.00
_cell.angle_beta   90.00
_cell.angle_gamma   90.00
#
_symmetry.space_group_name_H-M   'P 1'
#
loop_
_entity.id
_entity.type
_entity.pdbx_description
1 polymer ?
#
loop_
_entity_poly.entity_id
_entity_poly.type
_entity_poly.pdbx_seq_one_letter_code
_entity_poly.pdbx_strand_id
1 'polypeptide(L)'
;MSDPLVLHWPLDTLAPGGKVLDSGQNQITGTFATPPTLATDPKFPCLRLGGGSQYAVVPSGQPLLGLTTYTVSAWINWPGGPTTAVFGKRSPNIRLRLEGDGSLEHMWGVRGGTGLETVRTGPGTVRQNTWHHVAVTHDGTTARILVDGVVVAEGATFNVRVADQEEFYLGSGNGTLAYAGMVAHLRVYDRALTPAEVQRDMADDQSPLDDFVRTYPLDFVFVNADDQPVLYIDDVKRQTMTLRITNTSRTDIETSMLPGVSSGSYHFALRLRKGTLASGLTPAVNSTDWAMVAEADGTALYFQWKTPLRIQAGESIAIEIAGLNADGTDGTHGTQVELEYRNVRYVGQPPLTGTRIQYLDVVNHRGLYDIPLDVRFVGGDRVLCDGVTPNTLTLHIACTMRSGKGIVFQKALPTSAFVVSFDAEADGDDKTPWALTKAAAAGGVTLSVAGTRWNARKLPDRVRTWQITPAADLVLAPGEYVEITLGAILALPKPGHAPVLVEYSNIPGYADGSTTAMVDRTPLLFARSSAGVNIAADKIDARFQIVHTPQNANGDALVIGKKTEQNLRLGYATDHTWIQSHANLPLAINPMGNRVGIGTTGPLDSRVTVVEPAGMHLQLRRDTGAGAGGQVVYLELFQQDTAGANVTYPNLRFHHANKFWNRIEGRPEGFFFKDGPTPGEGLVDITARTVNASGLRIGTTGPAEGKATVKADGNHLQLRRDAAQGGGGQILYLELFQDTTSGAAVTYPSIRFHHGNKFWHRIEGHPDGIKFKDGNIPSDQLIDIHTRTVVAQNIRIGGVTIGEAELRALQHLIQGQLEFDLWNVAQQEYIYAADYEPRDNDRRYVYTWRRKTPVLQGRWRIHNPS
;
A
#
# COMPACT_ATOMS: atom_id res chain seq x y z
N MET A 1 1.98 1.13 -26.47
CA MET A 1 1.63 0.67 -27.83
C MET A 1 0.47 -0.32 -27.71
N SER A 2 -0.76 0.15 -27.75
CA SER A 2 -1.91 -0.60 -28.29
C SER A 2 -1.85 -0.38 -29.80
N ASP A 3 -1.73 -1.39 -30.67
CA ASP A 3 -2.78 -2.37 -30.95
C ASP A 3 -2.23 -3.68 -31.52
N PRO A 4 -2.81 -4.82 -31.10
CA PRO A 4 -2.74 -6.08 -31.84
C PRO A 4 -4.13 -6.66 -32.23
N LEU A 5 -5.22 -5.91 -32.07
CA LEU A 5 -6.58 -6.38 -32.39
C LEU A 5 -6.88 -6.16 -33.89
N VAL A 6 -7.13 -7.26 -34.62
CA VAL A 6 -7.46 -7.24 -36.05
C VAL A 6 -8.96 -7.03 -36.26
N LEU A 7 -9.79 -7.73 -35.48
CA LEU A 7 -11.24 -7.74 -35.65
C LEU A 7 -11.91 -7.97 -34.30
N HIS A 8 -12.97 -7.21 -33.99
CA HIS A 8 -13.90 -7.55 -32.91
C HIS A 8 -15.34 -7.36 -33.36
N TRP A 9 -16.06 -8.47 -33.50
CA TRP A 9 -17.51 -8.48 -33.66
C TRP A 9 -18.17 -8.70 -32.30
N PRO A 10 -18.89 -7.71 -31.73
CA PRO A 10 -19.62 -7.88 -30.48
C PRO A 10 -20.73 -8.93 -30.59
N LEU A 11 -21.36 -9.02 -31.78
CA LEU A 11 -22.50 -9.92 -32.08
C LEU A 11 -23.75 -9.58 -31.23
N ASP A 12 -23.86 -8.31 -30.83
CA ASP A 12 -24.98 -7.75 -30.05
C ASP A 12 -26.10 -7.18 -30.93
N THR A 13 -25.84 -6.98 -32.22
CA THR A 13 -26.72 -6.31 -33.18
C THR A 13 -26.45 -6.79 -34.61
N LEU A 14 -27.40 -6.54 -35.52
CA LEU A 14 -27.23 -6.72 -36.96
C LEU A 14 -27.52 -5.42 -37.69
N ALA A 15 -26.59 -4.97 -38.51
CA ALA A 15 -26.79 -3.85 -39.43
C ALA A 15 -27.64 -4.29 -40.64
N PRO A 16 -28.29 -3.34 -41.35
CA PRO A 16 -29.10 -3.64 -42.53
C PRO A 16 -28.38 -4.51 -43.56
N GLY A 17 -29.13 -5.46 -44.15
CA GLY A 17 -28.57 -6.44 -45.08
C GLY A 17 -27.86 -7.63 -44.41
N GLY A 18 -28.14 -7.89 -43.12
CA GLY A 18 -27.56 -9.04 -42.42
C GLY A 18 -26.07 -8.88 -42.15
N LYS A 19 -25.62 -7.66 -41.87
CA LYS A 19 -24.20 -7.36 -41.66
C LYS A 19 -23.85 -7.35 -40.18
N VAL A 20 -22.67 -7.86 -39.85
CA VAL A 20 -22.03 -7.70 -38.54
C VAL A 20 -20.87 -6.74 -38.68
N LEU A 21 -20.90 -5.67 -37.89
CA LEU A 21 -19.91 -4.60 -37.95
C LEU A 21 -18.76 -4.89 -36.97
N ASP A 22 -17.56 -4.58 -37.41
CA ASP A 22 -16.37 -4.52 -36.56
C ASP A 22 -16.44 -3.31 -35.65
N SER A 23 -16.25 -3.53 -34.35
CA SER A 23 -16.18 -2.48 -33.33
C SER A 23 -14.76 -1.95 -33.13
N GLY A 24 -13.76 -2.62 -33.72
CA GLY A 24 -12.39 -2.16 -33.80
C GLY A 24 -12.17 -1.15 -34.93
N GLN A 25 -10.93 -0.65 -35.03
CA GLN A 25 -10.55 0.41 -35.98
C GLN A 25 -10.46 -0.06 -37.44
N ASN A 26 -10.42 -1.37 -37.69
CA ASN A 26 -10.13 -1.95 -39.01
C ASN A 26 -11.37 -2.12 -39.91
N GLN A 27 -12.57 -1.92 -39.36
CA GLN A 27 -13.85 -1.94 -40.09
C GLN A 27 -14.10 -3.23 -40.90
N ILE A 28 -13.58 -4.39 -40.45
CA ILE A 28 -13.72 -5.67 -41.16
C ILE A 28 -15.16 -6.20 -40.98
N THR A 29 -16.03 -5.89 -41.93
CA THR A 29 -17.46 -6.25 -41.86
C THR A 29 -17.74 -7.66 -42.38
N GLY A 30 -18.52 -8.45 -41.64
CA GLY A 30 -19.04 -9.74 -42.07
C GLY A 30 -20.46 -9.64 -42.60
N THR A 31 -20.83 -10.50 -43.54
CA THR A 31 -22.21 -10.58 -44.06
C THR A 31 -22.77 -11.99 -43.89
N PHE A 32 -24.00 -12.08 -43.37
CA PHE A 32 -24.75 -13.33 -43.28
C PHE A 32 -25.54 -13.56 -44.57
N ALA A 33 -25.44 -14.76 -45.15
CA ALA A 33 -26.25 -15.16 -46.30
C ALA A 33 -27.74 -15.28 -45.93
N THR A 34 -28.01 -15.80 -44.74
CA THR A 34 -29.33 -15.77 -44.10
C THR A 34 -29.16 -15.14 -42.72
N PRO A 35 -29.82 -14.00 -42.43
CA PRO A 35 -29.65 -13.33 -41.15
C PRO A 35 -29.99 -14.25 -39.96
N PRO A 36 -29.18 -14.25 -38.90
CA PRO A 36 -29.50 -14.95 -37.65
C PRO A 36 -30.49 -14.13 -36.81
N THR A 37 -30.95 -14.69 -35.70
CA THR A 37 -31.79 -13.94 -34.75
C THR A 37 -30.96 -13.36 -33.63
N LEU A 38 -31.30 -12.15 -33.20
CA LEU A 38 -30.79 -11.61 -31.94
C LEU A 38 -31.41 -12.40 -30.78
N ALA A 39 -30.58 -12.76 -29.81
CA ALA A 39 -31.00 -13.44 -28.59
C ALA A 39 -30.65 -12.61 -27.37
N THR A 40 -31.59 -12.54 -26.43
CA THR A 40 -31.39 -11.96 -25.11
C THR A 40 -30.99 -13.09 -24.17
N ASP A 41 -29.73 -13.11 -23.74
CA ASP A 41 -29.22 -14.05 -22.74
C ASP A 41 -28.73 -13.24 -21.52
N PRO A 42 -28.94 -13.72 -20.27
CA PRO A 42 -28.54 -12.99 -19.07
C PRO A 42 -27.04 -12.70 -18.96
N LYS A 43 -26.21 -13.45 -19.70
CA LYS A 43 -24.75 -13.28 -19.70
C LYS A 43 -24.28 -12.32 -20.80
N PHE A 44 -24.85 -12.41 -22.01
CA PHE A 44 -24.47 -11.58 -23.15
C PHE A 44 -25.66 -11.30 -24.09
N PRO A 45 -25.75 -10.09 -24.68
CA PRO A 45 -26.33 -9.93 -26.01
C PRO A 45 -25.59 -10.81 -27.00
N CYS A 46 -26.34 -11.53 -27.81
CA CYS A 46 -25.71 -12.46 -28.73
C CYS A 46 -26.54 -12.70 -29.98
N LEU A 47 -25.90 -13.29 -30.98
CA LEU A 47 -26.58 -13.88 -32.11
C LEU A 47 -26.86 -15.35 -31.83
N ARG A 48 -28.08 -15.78 -32.14
CA ARG A 48 -28.46 -17.19 -32.19
C ARG A 48 -28.41 -17.66 -33.65
N LEU A 49 -27.49 -18.59 -33.91
CA LEU A 49 -27.36 -19.26 -35.19
C LEU A 49 -28.19 -20.56 -35.14
N GLY A 50 -29.03 -20.80 -36.15
CA GLY A 50 -29.84 -21.99 -36.30
C GLY A 50 -29.18 -23.13 -37.10
N GLY A 51 -27.92 -22.95 -37.51
CA GLY A 51 -27.25 -23.84 -38.45
C GLY A 51 -27.63 -23.57 -39.91
N GLY A 52 -27.25 -24.48 -40.82
CA GLY A 52 -27.51 -24.33 -42.26
C GLY A 52 -26.72 -23.17 -42.90
N SER A 53 -27.42 -22.18 -43.47
CA SER A 53 -26.82 -21.01 -44.14
C SER A 53 -26.62 -19.78 -43.22
N GLN A 54 -26.88 -19.92 -41.92
CA GLN A 54 -26.75 -18.82 -40.93
C GLN A 54 -25.32 -18.71 -40.39
N TYR A 55 -24.38 -18.34 -41.26
CA TYR A 55 -22.99 -18.02 -40.90
C TYR A 55 -22.58 -16.68 -41.52
N ALA A 56 -21.69 -15.94 -40.85
CA ALA A 56 -21.15 -14.69 -41.36
C ALA A 56 -19.90 -14.96 -42.20
N VAL A 57 -19.74 -14.23 -43.30
CA VAL A 57 -18.58 -14.33 -44.19
C VAL A 57 -17.92 -12.97 -44.34
N VAL A 58 -16.61 -12.94 -44.16
CA VAL A 58 -15.74 -11.91 -44.71
C VAL A 58 -15.23 -12.39 -46.06
N PRO A 59 -15.47 -11.68 -47.17
CA PRO A 59 -14.99 -12.07 -48.49
C PRO A 59 -13.46 -12.19 -48.54
N SER A 60 -12.95 -12.94 -49.52
CA SER A 60 -11.51 -13.05 -49.75
C SER A 60 -10.88 -11.70 -50.13
N GLY A 61 -9.55 -11.60 -49.94
CA GLY A 61 -8.76 -10.41 -50.26
C GLY A 61 -8.59 -9.41 -49.11
N GLN A 62 -8.98 -9.76 -47.87
CA GLN A 62 -8.76 -8.92 -46.69
C GLN A 62 -7.33 -9.07 -46.14
N PRO A 63 -6.44 -8.05 -46.26
CA PRO A 63 -5.03 -8.23 -45.95
C PRO A 63 -4.75 -8.50 -44.48
N LEU A 64 -5.51 -7.88 -43.59
CA LEU A 64 -5.36 -8.04 -42.13
C LEU A 64 -5.74 -9.43 -41.64
N LEU A 65 -6.46 -10.23 -42.45
CA LEU A 65 -6.78 -11.63 -42.14
C LEU A 65 -5.76 -12.63 -42.74
N GLY A 66 -4.65 -12.14 -43.29
CA GLY A 66 -3.48 -12.90 -43.74
C GLY A 66 -2.56 -13.33 -42.59
N LEU A 67 -3.09 -14.09 -41.63
CA LEU A 67 -2.45 -14.31 -40.33
C LEU A 67 -1.36 -15.40 -40.36
N THR A 68 -0.13 -15.05 -39.96
CA THR A 68 1.00 -15.99 -39.75
C THR A 68 1.16 -16.42 -38.29
N THR A 69 0.82 -15.56 -37.36
CA THR A 69 0.55 -15.87 -35.96
C THR A 69 -0.81 -15.27 -35.62
N TYR A 70 -1.51 -15.83 -34.63
CA TYR A 70 -2.87 -15.37 -34.36
C TYR A 70 -3.41 -15.84 -33.02
N THR A 71 -4.47 -15.15 -32.63
CA THR A 71 -5.49 -15.64 -31.71
C THR A 71 -6.84 -15.43 -32.36
N VAL A 72 -7.69 -16.45 -32.37
CA VAL A 72 -9.11 -16.30 -32.70
C VAL A 72 -9.92 -16.81 -31.53
N SER A 73 -10.84 -16.00 -31.02
CA SER A 73 -11.65 -16.33 -29.86
C SER A 73 -13.11 -15.91 -29.99
N ALA A 74 -14.00 -16.62 -29.30
CA ALA A 74 -15.41 -16.28 -29.22
C ALA A 74 -16.03 -16.86 -27.95
N TRP A 75 -17.09 -16.22 -27.43
CA TRP A 75 -18.02 -16.86 -26.51
C TRP A 75 -19.01 -17.71 -27.29
N ILE A 76 -19.23 -18.94 -26.83
CA ILE A 76 -20.21 -19.86 -27.42
C ILE A 76 -21.10 -20.48 -26.35
N ASN A 77 -22.38 -20.70 -26.70
CA ASN A 77 -23.29 -21.56 -25.96
C ASN A 77 -23.87 -22.59 -26.93
N TRP A 78 -23.30 -23.79 -26.86
CA TRP A 78 -23.60 -24.88 -27.78
C TRP A 78 -24.70 -25.78 -27.20
N PRO A 79 -25.83 -25.99 -27.89
CA PRO A 79 -26.91 -26.83 -27.38
C PRO A 79 -26.64 -28.34 -27.48
N GLY A 80 -25.50 -28.76 -28.03
CA GLY A 80 -25.25 -30.13 -28.47
C GLY A 80 -25.55 -30.31 -29.96
N GLY A 81 -25.09 -31.41 -30.57
CA GLY A 81 -25.36 -31.70 -31.98
C GLY A 81 -24.24 -32.47 -32.68
N PRO A 82 -24.32 -32.64 -34.01
CA PRO A 82 -23.26 -33.24 -34.82
C PRO A 82 -22.04 -32.32 -34.92
N THR A 83 -20.95 -32.82 -35.49
CA THR A 83 -19.72 -32.06 -35.75
C THR A 83 -20.02 -30.75 -36.49
N THR A 84 -19.48 -29.66 -35.96
CA THR A 84 -19.68 -28.30 -36.46
C THR A 84 -18.38 -27.49 -36.37
N ALA A 85 -18.36 -26.26 -36.87
CA ALA A 85 -17.24 -25.33 -36.69
C ALA A 85 -17.69 -23.96 -36.18
N VAL A 86 -17.03 -23.45 -35.14
CA VAL A 86 -17.33 -22.15 -34.53
C VAL A 86 -16.87 -21.02 -35.44
N PHE A 87 -15.67 -21.13 -36.00
CA PHE A 87 -15.12 -20.22 -36.99
C PHE A 87 -14.09 -20.96 -37.86
N GLY A 88 -13.77 -20.39 -39.01
CA GLY A 88 -12.67 -20.90 -39.83
C GLY A 88 -12.49 -20.16 -41.16
N LYS A 89 -11.52 -20.61 -41.95
CA LYS A 89 -11.23 -20.10 -43.29
C LYS A 89 -11.51 -21.15 -44.38
N ARG A 90 -11.84 -20.68 -45.60
CA ARG A 90 -12.24 -21.54 -46.73
C ARG A 90 -11.19 -22.58 -47.08
N SER A 91 -9.97 -22.11 -47.35
CA SER A 91 -8.80 -22.99 -47.27
C SER A 91 -8.55 -23.25 -45.79
N PRO A 92 -8.44 -24.51 -45.32
CA PRO A 92 -8.35 -24.89 -43.90
C PRO A 92 -7.05 -24.42 -43.21
N ASN A 93 -6.76 -23.13 -43.26
CA ASN A 93 -5.57 -22.52 -42.69
C ASN A 93 -5.82 -22.07 -41.25
N ILE A 94 -7.07 -21.84 -40.84
CA ILE A 94 -7.50 -21.69 -39.44
C ILE A 94 -8.90 -22.27 -39.34
N ARG A 95 -9.14 -23.20 -38.42
CA ARG A 95 -10.50 -23.67 -38.11
C ARG A 95 -10.57 -24.20 -36.69
N LEU A 96 -11.64 -23.84 -35.97
CA LEU A 96 -12.00 -24.47 -34.71
C LEU A 96 -13.27 -25.31 -34.92
N ARG A 97 -13.10 -26.62 -35.00
CA ARG A 97 -14.21 -27.58 -35.00
C ARG A 97 -14.63 -27.91 -33.58
N LEU A 98 -15.93 -28.14 -33.42
CA LEU A 98 -16.57 -28.65 -32.23
C LEU A 98 -17.25 -29.97 -32.60
N GLU A 99 -16.74 -31.06 -32.03
CA GLU A 99 -17.21 -32.41 -32.29
C GLU A 99 -18.45 -32.73 -31.44
N GLY A 100 -19.23 -33.73 -31.87
CA GLY A 100 -20.49 -34.07 -31.19
C GLY A 100 -20.32 -34.59 -29.75
N ASP A 101 -19.10 -34.98 -29.36
CA ASP A 101 -18.74 -35.35 -27.99
C ASP A 101 -18.28 -34.15 -27.14
N GLY A 102 -18.29 -32.92 -27.68
CA GLY A 102 -17.83 -31.70 -27.02
C GLY A 102 -16.31 -31.49 -27.05
N SER A 103 -15.55 -32.31 -27.79
CA SER A 103 -14.12 -32.04 -28.03
C SER A 103 -13.93 -30.91 -29.07
N LEU A 104 -12.87 -30.12 -28.89
CA LEU A 104 -12.48 -29.07 -29.81
C LEU A 104 -11.28 -29.53 -30.64
N GLU A 105 -11.30 -29.26 -31.94
CA GLU A 105 -10.21 -29.53 -32.86
C GLU A 105 -9.80 -28.25 -33.57
N HIS A 106 -8.60 -27.77 -33.27
CA HIS A 106 -7.98 -26.63 -33.92
C HIS A 106 -7.10 -27.11 -35.07
N MET A 107 -7.47 -26.80 -36.32
CA MET A 107 -6.71 -27.18 -37.52
C MET A 107 -6.13 -25.98 -38.24
N TRP A 108 -4.95 -26.17 -38.83
CA TRP A 108 -4.30 -25.19 -39.69
C TRP A 108 -3.55 -25.84 -40.86
N GLY A 109 -3.28 -25.04 -41.89
CA GLY A 109 -2.61 -25.43 -43.12
C GLY A 109 -1.11 -25.13 -43.06
N VAL A 110 -0.33 -25.97 -43.74
CA VAL A 110 1.15 -25.92 -43.74
C VAL A 110 1.70 -25.63 -45.15
N ARG A 111 2.86 -24.97 -45.24
CA ARG A 111 3.47 -24.57 -46.53
C ARG A 111 4.02 -25.79 -47.29
N GLY A 112 3.57 -25.97 -48.53
CA GLY A 112 4.17 -26.93 -49.47
C GLY A 112 3.54 -28.33 -49.57
N GLY A 113 2.34 -28.54 -49.02
CA GLY A 113 1.63 -29.83 -49.14
C GLY A 113 0.12 -29.74 -48.89
N THR A 114 -0.60 -30.86 -49.09
CA THR A 114 -2.05 -31.04 -48.86
C THR A 114 -2.39 -31.42 -47.41
N GLY A 115 -1.44 -31.32 -46.48
CA GLY A 115 -1.58 -31.74 -45.08
C GLY A 115 -2.22 -30.68 -44.18
N LEU A 116 -2.94 -31.13 -43.16
CA LEU A 116 -3.43 -30.31 -42.04
C LEU A 116 -2.74 -30.78 -40.77
N GLU A 117 -2.25 -29.82 -39.98
CA GLU A 117 -1.87 -30.08 -38.60
C GLU A 117 -3.03 -29.71 -37.68
N THR A 118 -3.11 -30.40 -36.54
CA THR A 118 -4.22 -30.25 -35.62
C THR A 118 -3.79 -30.40 -34.17
N VAL A 119 -4.44 -29.65 -33.28
CA VAL A 119 -4.45 -29.88 -31.84
C VAL A 119 -5.89 -30.20 -31.46
N ARG A 120 -6.10 -31.24 -30.65
CA ARG A 120 -7.44 -31.67 -30.23
C ARG A 120 -7.52 -31.82 -28.72
N THR A 121 -8.65 -31.43 -28.14
CA THR A 121 -8.96 -31.65 -26.72
C THR A 121 -9.64 -33.00 -26.48
N GLY A 122 -9.78 -33.42 -25.22
CA GLY A 122 -10.56 -34.60 -24.87
C GLY A 122 -12.09 -34.39 -25.03
N PRO A 123 -12.89 -35.46 -25.07
CA PRO A 123 -14.35 -35.36 -25.08
C PRO A 123 -14.88 -34.62 -23.85
N GLY A 124 -16.01 -33.93 -23.98
CA GLY A 124 -16.67 -33.20 -22.90
C GLY A 124 -15.98 -31.89 -22.49
N THR A 125 -15.01 -31.39 -23.27
CA THR A 125 -14.32 -30.13 -22.99
C THR A 125 -15.29 -28.95 -23.01
N VAL A 126 -16.17 -28.87 -24.02
CA VAL A 126 -17.26 -27.89 -24.10
C VAL A 126 -18.54 -28.56 -23.63
N ARG A 127 -19.16 -28.02 -22.57
CA ARG A 127 -20.43 -28.54 -22.05
C ARG A 127 -21.60 -27.94 -22.82
N GLN A 128 -22.64 -28.75 -23.01
CA GLN A 128 -23.86 -28.30 -23.66
C GLN A 128 -24.60 -27.26 -22.81
N ASN A 129 -25.32 -26.35 -23.47
CA ASN A 129 -26.17 -25.32 -22.86
C ASN A 129 -25.45 -24.43 -21.84
N THR A 130 -24.12 -24.31 -21.94
CA THR A 130 -23.28 -23.52 -21.04
C THR A 130 -22.42 -22.57 -21.87
N TRP A 131 -22.30 -21.33 -21.42
CA TRP A 131 -21.37 -20.37 -22.03
C TRP A 131 -19.93 -20.75 -21.73
N HIS A 132 -19.17 -20.98 -22.78
CA HIS A 132 -17.72 -21.17 -22.73
C HIS A 132 -17.04 -20.12 -23.60
N HIS A 133 -15.95 -19.55 -23.13
CA HIS A 133 -15.05 -18.77 -23.98
C HIS A 133 -14.06 -19.73 -24.63
N VAL A 134 -14.08 -19.84 -25.96
CA VAL A 134 -13.17 -20.70 -26.71
C VAL A 134 -12.17 -19.84 -27.49
N ALA A 135 -10.89 -20.18 -27.40
CA ALA A 135 -9.84 -19.49 -28.14
C ALA A 135 -8.82 -20.49 -28.70
N VAL A 136 -8.26 -20.15 -29.86
CA VAL A 136 -7.10 -20.84 -30.43
C VAL A 136 -5.97 -19.85 -30.63
N THR A 137 -4.76 -20.23 -30.26
CA THR A 137 -3.55 -19.40 -30.44
C THR A 137 -2.51 -20.16 -31.24
N HIS A 138 -1.75 -19.46 -32.07
CA HIS A 138 -0.62 -20.03 -32.80
C HIS A 138 0.52 -19.00 -32.85
N ASP A 139 1.63 -19.28 -32.15
CA ASP A 139 2.78 -18.37 -32.06
C ASP A 139 3.84 -18.58 -33.16
N GLY A 140 3.61 -19.55 -34.04
CA GLY A 140 4.52 -19.95 -35.12
C GLY A 140 5.33 -21.20 -34.79
N THR A 141 5.37 -21.59 -33.52
CA THR A 141 6.05 -22.79 -33.01
C THR A 141 5.14 -23.71 -32.19
N THR A 142 4.09 -23.14 -31.58
CA THR A 142 3.14 -23.84 -30.72
C THR A 142 1.72 -23.40 -31.07
N ALA A 143 0.83 -24.37 -31.21
CA ALA A 143 -0.61 -24.15 -31.30
C ALA A 143 -1.27 -24.55 -29.97
N ARG A 144 -2.22 -23.74 -29.48
CA ARG A 144 -2.96 -24.01 -28.23
C ARG A 144 -4.46 -23.84 -28.43
N ILE A 145 -5.23 -24.59 -27.66
CA ILE A 145 -6.66 -24.39 -27.45
C ILE A 145 -6.85 -23.95 -26.00
N LEU A 146 -7.56 -22.84 -25.81
CA LEU A 146 -7.97 -22.35 -24.51
C LEU A 146 -9.49 -22.42 -24.38
N VAL A 147 -9.94 -22.86 -23.21
CA VAL A 147 -11.36 -22.82 -22.82
C VAL A 147 -11.45 -22.12 -21.47
N ASP A 148 -12.32 -21.11 -21.39
CA ASP A 148 -12.51 -20.25 -20.21
C ASP A 148 -11.18 -19.66 -19.69
N GLY A 149 -10.31 -19.27 -20.63
CA GLY A 149 -9.03 -18.63 -20.34
C GLY A 149 -7.92 -19.57 -19.88
N VAL A 150 -8.16 -20.89 -19.88
CA VAL A 150 -7.17 -21.91 -19.48
C VAL A 150 -6.75 -22.73 -20.70
N VAL A 151 -5.45 -23.01 -20.85
CA VAL A 151 -4.92 -23.90 -21.90
C VAL A 151 -5.39 -25.33 -21.62
N VAL A 152 -6.18 -25.90 -22.53
CA VAL A 152 -6.74 -27.26 -22.40
C VAL A 152 -6.12 -28.27 -23.36
N ALA A 153 -5.44 -27.80 -24.41
CA ALA A 153 -4.60 -28.61 -25.28
C ALA A 153 -3.52 -27.74 -25.93
N GLU A 154 -2.34 -28.31 -26.14
CA GLU A 154 -1.25 -27.67 -26.86
C GLU A 154 -0.43 -28.69 -27.66
N GLY A 155 0.21 -28.22 -28.73
CA GLY A 155 1.07 -29.03 -29.58
C GLY A 155 2.11 -28.19 -30.30
N ALA A 156 3.30 -28.75 -30.49
CA ALA A 156 4.34 -28.16 -31.32
C ALA A 156 3.92 -28.17 -32.79
N THR A 157 4.25 -27.11 -33.52
CA THR A 157 4.02 -26.99 -34.97
C THR A 157 5.33 -27.24 -35.70
N PHE A 158 5.33 -28.12 -36.69
CA PHE A 158 6.58 -28.55 -37.34
C PHE A 158 6.83 -27.87 -38.68
N ASN A 159 5.81 -27.22 -39.23
CA ASN A 159 5.86 -26.59 -40.54
C ASN A 159 5.55 -25.09 -40.47
N VAL A 160 6.17 -24.33 -41.38
CA VAL A 160 5.86 -22.90 -41.55
C VAL A 160 4.42 -22.76 -42.02
N ARG A 161 3.64 -22.02 -41.25
CA ARG A 161 2.26 -21.68 -41.59
C ARG A 161 2.21 -20.74 -42.80
N VAL A 162 1.21 -20.91 -43.65
CA VAL A 162 0.95 -20.02 -44.79
C VAL A 162 -0.10 -18.99 -44.38
N ALA A 163 0.22 -17.72 -44.50
CA ALA A 163 -0.77 -16.66 -44.47
C ALA A 163 -1.62 -16.69 -45.75
N ASP A 164 -2.93 -16.60 -45.60
CA ASP A 164 -3.87 -16.53 -46.72
C ASP A 164 -4.98 -15.50 -46.46
N GLN A 165 -5.48 -14.93 -47.55
CA GLN A 165 -6.56 -13.96 -47.52
C GLN A 165 -7.87 -14.58 -48.00
N GLU A 166 -8.05 -15.90 -47.82
CA GLU A 166 -9.31 -16.57 -48.15
C GLU A 166 -10.44 -16.11 -47.21
N GLU A 167 -11.66 -16.41 -47.63
CA GLU A 167 -12.88 -16.11 -46.89
C GLU A 167 -12.78 -16.60 -45.43
N PHE A 168 -13.17 -15.73 -44.50
CA PHE A 168 -13.21 -16.02 -43.07
C PHE A 168 -14.66 -16.10 -42.61
N TYR A 169 -14.97 -17.12 -41.83
CA TYR A 169 -16.32 -17.49 -41.42
C TYR A 169 -16.46 -17.45 -39.91
N LEU A 170 -17.58 -16.90 -39.44
CA LEU A 170 -18.15 -17.16 -38.11
C LEU A 170 -19.38 -18.06 -38.27
N GLY A 171 -19.48 -19.08 -37.43
CA GLY A 171 -20.56 -20.05 -37.46
C GLY A 171 -20.41 -21.11 -38.56
N SER A 172 -19.23 -21.22 -39.16
CA SER A 172 -18.88 -22.22 -40.16
C SER A 172 -17.37 -22.36 -40.28
N GLY A 173 -16.89 -23.49 -40.81
CA GLY A 173 -15.46 -23.74 -41.00
C GLY A 173 -14.93 -23.40 -42.40
N ASN A 174 -15.80 -23.34 -43.41
CA ASN A 174 -15.50 -23.09 -44.83
C ASN A 174 -16.79 -22.98 -45.68
N GLY A 175 -17.85 -22.43 -45.12
CA GLY A 175 -19.20 -22.47 -45.70
C GLY A 175 -19.94 -23.81 -45.52
N THR A 176 -19.33 -24.79 -44.84
CA THR A 176 -19.96 -26.05 -44.40
C THR A 176 -19.81 -26.23 -42.88
N LEU A 177 -20.39 -27.30 -42.30
CA LEU A 177 -20.35 -27.57 -40.85
C LEU A 177 -20.88 -26.40 -40.02
N ALA A 178 -22.10 -25.96 -40.35
CA ALA A 178 -22.69 -24.76 -39.79
C ALA A 178 -23.04 -24.93 -38.30
N TYR A 179 -22.59 -23.98 -37.50
CA TYR A 179 -22.82 -23.92 -36.07
C TYR A 179 -24.27 -23.54 -35.75
N ALA A 180 -24.90 -24.34 -34.89
CA ALA A 180 -26.16 -24.03 -34.27
C ALA A 180 -25.92 -23.79 -32.77
N GLY A 181 -26.29 -22.62 -32.27
CA GLY A 181 -26.03 -22.18 -30.90
C GLY A 181 -25.98 -20.66 -30.78
N MET A 182 -25.66 -20.15 -29.58
CA MET A 182 -25.48 -18.72 -29.35
C MET A 182 -24.00 -18.36 -29.39
N VAL A 183 -23.68 -17.21 -29.97
CA VAL A 183 -22.31 -16.70 -30.13
C VAL A 183 -22.22 -15.23 -29.77
N ALA A 184 -21.17 -14.86 -29.03
CA ALA A 184 -20.90 -13.47 -28.62
C ALA A 184 -19.40 -13.15 -28.71
N HIS A 185 -19.07 -11.88 -28.94
CA HIS A 185 -17.70 -11.33 -28.93
C HIS A 185 -16.65 -12.18 -29.68
N LEU A 186 -16.75 -12.28 -31.01
CA LEU A 186 -15.68 -12.85 -31.82
C LEU A 186 -14.52 -11.87 -31.93
N ARG A 187 -13.31 -12.29 -31.57
CA ARG A 187 -12.08 -11.52 -31.77
C ARG A 187 -11.04 -12.25 -32.61
N VAL A 188 -10.27 -11.48 -33.36
CA VAL A 188 -9.09 -11.93 -34.09
C VAL A 188 -7.92 -11.00 -33.75
N TYR A 189 -6.78 -11.59 -33.44
CA TYR A 189 -5.50 -10.93 -33.24
C TYR A 189 -4.48 -11.49 -34.23
N ASP A 190 -3.53 -10.67 -34.65
CA ASP A 190 -2.40 -11.06 -35.51
C ASP A 190 -1.20 -11.60 -34.74
N ARG A 191 -1.41 -11.97 -33.48
CA ARG A 191 -0.43 -12.60 -32.60
C ARG A 191 -1.09 -13.64 -31.69
N ALA A 192 -0.27 -14.54 -31.15
CA ALA A 192 -0.69 -15.41 -30.06
C ALA A 192 -0.80 -14.60 -28.75
N LEU A 193 -1.99 -14.58 -28.17
CA LEU A 193 -2.25 -14.03 -26.84
C LEU A 193 -1.84 -15.02 -25.76
N THR A 194 -1.43 -14.49 -24.61
CA THR A 194 -1.22 -15.29 -23.40
C THR A 194 -2.56 -15.61 -22.72
N PRO A 195 -2.64 -16.66 -21.87
CA PRO A 195 -3.85 -16.95 -21.09
C PRO A 195 -4.37 -15.75 -20.28
N ALA A 196 -3.47 -14.95 -19.69
CA ALA A 196 -3.85 -13.76 -18.92
C ALA A 196 -4.45 -12.64 -19.79
N GLU A 197 -3.99 -12.49 -21.03
CA GLU A 197 -4.60 -11.55 -21.99
C GLU A 197 -5.97 -12.04 -22.44
N VAL A 198 -6.11 -13.34 -22.72
CA VAL A 198 -7.42 -13.94 -23.02
C VAL A 198 -8.40 -13.77 -21.85
N GLN A 199 -7.94 -13.94 -20.61
CA GLN A 199 -8.77 -13.71 -19.41
C GLN A 199 -9.16 -12.24 -19.23
N ARG A 200 -8.31 -11.29 -19.66
CA ARG A 200 -8.65 -9.87 -19.66
C ARG A 200 -9.76 -9.58 -20.66
N ASP A 201 -9.64 -10.06 -21.90
CA ASP A 201 -10.69 -9.91 -22.91
C ASP A 201 -12.02 -10.49 -22.42
N MET A 202 -11.99 -11.66 -21.78
CA MET A 202 -13.16 -12.29 -21.17
C MET A 202 -13.80 -11.44 -20.08
N ALA A 203 -13.00 -10.76 -19.26
CA ALA A 203 -13.50 -9.89 -18.21
C ALA A 203 -14.12 -8.61 -18.79
N ASP A 204 -13.50 -8.05 -19.83
CA ASP A 204 -14.02 -6.88 -20.55
C ASP A 204 -15.37 -7.19 -21.21
N ASP A 205 -15.53 -8.39 -21.80
CA ASP A 205 -16.78 -8.83 -22.42
C ASP A 205 -17.95 -8.99 -21.46
N GLN A 206 -17.67 -9.36 -20.20
CA GLN A 206 -18.70 -9.62 -19.20
C GLN A 206 -19.20 -8.35 -18.50
N SER A 207 -18.76 -7.16 -18.93
CA SER A 207 -19.18 -5.87 -18.37
C SER A 207 -20.54 -5.43 -18.93
N PRO A 208 -21.64 -5.38 -18.15
CA PRO A 208 -23.00 -5.04 -18.61
C PRO A 208 -23.21 -3.58 -19.10
N LEU A 209 -22.12 -2.83 -19.29
CA LEU A 209 -22.13 -1.41 -19.61
C LEU A 209 -22.50 -1.13 -21.08
N ASP A 210 -22.10 -2.00 -22.01
CA ASP A 210 -22.23 -1.74 -23.46
C ASP A 210 -23.70 -1.80 -23.95
N ASP A 211 -24.55 -2.64 -23.35
CA ASP A 211 -25.99 -2.71 -23.66
C ASP A 211 -26.80 -1.52 -23.17
N PHE A 212 -26.50 -1.13 -21.94
CA PHE A 212 -27.07 0.07 -21.36
C PHE A 212 -26.67 1.25 -22.25
N VAL A 213 -25.37 1.40 -22.55
CA VAL A 213 -24.88 2.48 -23.40
C VAL A 213 -25.48 2.48 -24.81
N ARG A 214 -25.83 1.33 -25.41
CA ARG A 214 -26.54 1.30 -26.70
C ARG A 214 -28.01 1.73 -26.63
N THR A 215 -28.72 1.29 -25.59
CA THR A 215 -30.14 1.62 -25.40
C THR A 215 -30.31 3.07 -24.93
N TYR A 216 -29.30 3.55 -24.23
CA TYR A 216 -29.28 4.76 -23.45
C TYR A 216 -27.95 5.51 -23.73
N PRO A 217 -27.75 6.08 -24.94
CA PRO A 217 -26.43 6.54 -25.36
C PRO A 217 -26.10 7.98 -25.06
N LEU A 218 -27.04 8.71 -24.48
CA LEU A 218 -26.84 10.08 -24.05
C LEU A 218 -26.77 10.14 -22.54
N ASP A 219 -25.76 10.81 -22.02
CA ASP A 219 -25.70 11.24 -20.63
C ASP A 219 -25.78 12.77 -20.57
N PHE A 220 -26.08 13.33 -19.40
CA PHE A 220 -26.13 14.78 -19.26
C PHE A 220 -25.76 15.28 -17.87
N VAL A 221 -25.28 16.51 -17.84
CA VAL A 221 -25.17 17.31 -16.62
C VAL A 221 -25.76 18.69 -16.84
N PHE A 222 -26.48 19.18 -15.84
CA PHE A 222 -27.07 20.50 -15.78
C PHE A 222 -26.48 21.24 -14.59
N VAL A 223 -25.60 22.20 -14.88
CA VAL A 223 -24.70 22.80 -13.88
C VAL A 223 -24.67 24.32 -13.96
N ASN A 224 -24.30 24.98 -12.86
CA ASN A 224 -24.06 26.42 -12.81
C ASN A 224 -22.67 26.78 -13.37
N ALA A 225 -22.27 28.04 -13.23
CA ALA A 225 -20.99 28.55 -13.71
C ALA A 225 -19.75 27.92 -13.03
N ASP A 226 -19.93 27.30 -11.86
CA ASP A 226 -18.88 26.62 -11.10
C ASP A 226 -18.87 25.09 -11.36
N ASP A 227 -19.53 24.63 -12.42
CA ASP A 227 -19.72 23.21 -12.79
C ASP A 227 -20.43 22.36 -11.69
N GLN A 228 -21.25 22.99 -10.85
CA GLN A 228 -22.04 22.31 -9.80
C GLN A 228 -23.51 22.17 -10.20
N PRO A 229 -24.19 21.04 -9.89
CA PRO A 229 -25.63 20.86 -10.13
C PRO A 229 -26.46 21.59 -9.06
N VAL A 230 -26.26 22.91 -8.96
CA VAL A 230 -26.89 23.78 -7.96
C VAL A 230 -27.60 24.92 -8.69
N LEU A 231 -28.85 25.17 -8.30
CA LEU A 231 -29.62 26.33 -8.73
C LEU A 231 -29.96 27.19 -7.51
N TYR A 232 -29.54 28.45 -7.53
CA TYR A 232 -29.77 29.35 -6.41
C TYR A 232 -31.20 29.92 -6.38
N ILE A 233 -31.71 30.17 -5.19
CA ILE A 233 -32.84 31.07 -4.96
C ILE A 233 -32.25 32.47 -4.74
N ASP A 234 -32.38 33.35 -5.72
CA ASP A 234 -31.84 34.71 -5.66
C ASP A 234 -32.90 35.75 -6.11
N ASP A 235 -33.00 36.87 -5.39
CA ASP A 235 -33.97 37.94 -5.71
C ASP A 235 -33.41 39.02 -6.63
N VAL A 236 -32.10 39.07 -6.79
CA VAL A 236 -31.38 40.15 -7.48
C VAL A 236 -30.79 39.67 -8.79
N LYS A 237 -30.20 38.46 -8.81
CA LYS A 237 -29.43 37.96 -9.95
C LYS A 237 -30.06 36.72 -10.57
N ARG A 238 -30.42 36.81 -11.85
CA ARG A 238 -30.74 35.63 -12.65
C ARG A 238 -29.47 34.88 -13.02
N GLN A 239 -29.57 33.56 -13.06
CA GLN A 239 -28.46 32.65 -13.26
C GLN A 239 -28.42 32.13 -14.69
N THR A 240 -27.21 31.80 -15.11
CA THR A 240 -26.97 31.02 -16.32
C THR A 240 -26.58 29.61 -15.89
N MET A 241 -27.23 28.60 -16.46
CA MET A 241 -26.86 27.21 -16.30
C MET A 241 -26.48 26.59 -17.63
N THR A 242 -25.61 25.60 -17.61
CA THR A 242 -25.13 24.86 -18.77
C THR A 242 -25.71 23.46 -18.75
N LEU A 243 -26.49 23.13 -19.77
CA LEU A 243 -26.89 21.77 -20.08
C LEU A 243 -25.82 21.15 -21.00
N ARG A 244 -25.01 20.23 -20.47
CA ARG A 244 -24.01 19.48 -21.22
C ARG A 244 -24.55 18.08 -21.49
N ILE A 245 -24.56 17.67 -22.76
CA ILE A 245 -25.06 16.36 -23.20
C ILE A 245 -23.88 15.61 -23.83
N THR A 246 -23.63 14.38 -23.39
CA THR A 246 -22.49 13.56 -23.81
C THR A 246 -22.98 12.33 -24.55
N ASN A 247 -22.42 12.04 -25.73
CA ASN A 247 -22.59 10.76 -26.40
C ASN A 247 -21.67 9.73 -25.74
N THR A 248 -22.22 8.89 -24.86
CA THR A 248 -21.46 7.85 -24.16
C THR A 248 -21.29 6.58 -24.97
N SER A 249 -21.94 6.49 -26.13
CA SER A 249 -21.84 5.33 -27.01
C SER A 249 -20.64 5.38 -27.95
N ARG A 250 -20.33 4.23 -28.55
CA ARG A 250 -19.27 4.09 -29.55
C ARG A 250 -19.72 4.48 -30.96
N THR A 251 -20.93 4.99 -31.13
CA THR A 251 -21.51 5.36 -32.43
C THR A 251 -21.97 6.80 -32.41
N ASP A 252 -21.70 7.53 -33.48
CA ASP A 252 -22.12 8.93 -33.58
C ASP A 252 -23.64 9.06 -33.59
N ILE A 253 -24.12 10.13 -32.95
CA ILE A 253 -25.54 10.46 -32.85
C ILE A 253 -25.81 11.70 -33.69
N GLU A 254 -26.88 11.68 -34.46
CA GLU A 254 -27.37 12.83 -35.22
C GLU A 254 -28.81 13.18 -34.83
N THR A 255 -29.16 14.45 -35.00
CA THR A 255 -30.52 14.95 -34.83
C THR A 255 -31.30 14.89 -36.14
N SER A 256 -32.61 14.62 -36.06
CA SER A 256 -33.51 14.74 -37.22
C SER A 256 -33.88 16.21 -37.48
N MET A 257 -34.17 16.61 -38.72
CA MET A 257 -34.68 17.95 -39.00
C MET A 257 -36.08 18.14 -38.39
N LEU A 258 -36.28 19.22 -37.64
CA LEU A 258 -37.57 19.58 -37.03
C LEU A 258 -38.12 20.89 -37.62
N PRO A 259 -39.45 21.02 -37.78
CA PRO A 259 -40.08 22.22 -38.35
C PRO A 259 -40.05 23.44 -37.39
N GLY A 260 -39.81 23.22 -36.10
CA GLY A 260 -39.75 24.24 -35.05
C GLY A 260 -39.82 23.62 -33.66
N VAL A 261 -39.42 24.38 -32.63
CA VAL A 261 -39.39 23.89 -31.24
C VAL A 261 -40.74 24.11 -30.55
N SER A 262 -41.28 23.08 -29.92
CA SER A 262 -42.51 23.10 -29.13
C SER A 262 -42.57 21.90 -28.18
N SER A 263 -43.58 21.83 -27.32
CA SER A 263 -43.79 20.66 -26.45
C SER A 263 -44.08 19.35 -27.19
N GLY A 264 -44.43 19.42 -28.49
CA GLY A 264 -44.59 18.26 -29.37
C GLY A 264 -43.44 18.05 -30.37
N SER A 265 -42.46 18.95 -30.42
CA SER A 265 -41.36 18.90 -31.40
C SER A 265 -40.06 19.45 -30.80
N TYR A 266 -39.18 18.55 -30.38
CA TYR A 266 -37.89 18.87 -29.75
C TYR A 266 -36.88 17.73 -29.93
N HIS A 267 -35.58 18.03 -29.84
CA HIS A 267 -34.55 17.01 -29.70
C HIS A 267 -34.40 16.59 -28.25
N PHE A 268 -34.38 17.59 -27.37
CA PHE A 268 -34.20 17.44 -25.94
C PHE A 268 -35.27 18.22 -25.19
N ALA A 269 -35.81 17.65 -24.11
CA ALA A 269 -36.63 18.36 -23.14
C ALA A 269 -35.98 18.20 -21.76
N LEU A 270 -35.64 19.33 -21.14
CA LEU A 270 -35.21 19.36 -19.75
C LEU A 270 -36.46 19.57 -18.89
N ARG A 271 -36.92 18.51 -18.24
CA ARG A 271 -38.08 18.53 -17.35
C ARG A 271 -37.64 18.79 -15.92
N LEU A 272 -38.33 19.69 -15.26
CA LEU A 272 -38.11 20.06 -13.87
C LEU A 272 -39.40 19.81 -13.08
N ARG A 273 -39.27 19.46 -11.81
CA ARG A 273 -40.45 19.37 -10.94
C ARG A 273 -41.11 20.74 -10.82
N LYS A 274 -42.44 20.76 -10.78
CA LYS A 274 -43.20 21.98 -10.50
C LYS A 274 -42.71 22.63 -9.19
N GLY A 275 -42.47 23.93 -9.21
CA GLY A 275 -41.86 24.64 -8.08
C GLY A 275 -40.33 24.54 -8.02
N THR A 276 -39.66 24.03 -9.05
CA THR A 276 -38.19 24.11 -9.14
C THR A 276 -37.76 25.50 -9.65
N LEU A 277 -38.38 25.98 -10.73
CA LEU A 277 -38.12 27.31 -11.28
C LEU A 277 -39.15 28.33 -10.78
N ALA A 278 -38.69 29.55 -10.51
CA ALA A 278 -39.59 30.64 -10.15
C ALA A 278 -40.60 30.94 -11.27
N SER A 279 -41.81 31.36 -10.92
CA SER A 279 -42.84 31.73 -11.90
C SER A 279 -42.47 33.00 -12.69
N GLY A 280 -42.85 33.06 -13.97
CA GLY A 280 -42.71 34.26 -14.80
C GLY A 280 -41.29 34.51 -15.34
N LEU A 281 -40.41 33.50 -15.29
CA LEU A 281 -39.11 33.57 -15.93
C LEU A 281 -39.24 33.53 -17.46
N THR A 282 -38.29 34.18 -18.14
CA THR A 282 -38.13 34.09 -19.61
C THR A 282 -36.73 33.53 -19.92
N PRO A 283 -36.49 32.23 -19.70
CA PRO A 283 -35.18 31.65 -19.99
C PRO A 283 -34.86 31.76 -21.49
N ALA A 284 -33.59 31.94 -21.82
CA ALA A 284 -33.14 32.05 -23.21
C ALA A 284 -31.80 31.33 -23.40
N VAL A 285 -31.64 30.69 -24.57
CA VAL A 285 -30.35 30.15 -24.99
C VAL A 285 -29.54 31.23 -25.70
N ASN A 286 -28.29 31.43 -25.29
CA ASN A 286 -27.40 32.41 -25.93
C ASN A 286 -26.58 31.75 -27.06
N SER A 287 -27.25 31.17 -28.04
CA SER A 287 -26.60 30.44 -29.14
C SER A 287 -27.32 30.62 -30.47
N THR A 288 -26.54 30.73 -31.54
CA THR A 288 -27.06 30.72 -32.92
C THR A 288 -27.58 29.36 -33.33
N ASP A 289 -27.07 28.28 -32.72
CA ASP A 289 -27.31 26.89 -33.13
C ASP A 289 -28.56 26.29 -32.50
N TRP A 290 -28.98 26.84 -31.35
CA TRP A 290 -30.11 26.33 -30.58
C TRP A 290 -31.32 27.26 -30.65
N ALA A 291 -32.50 26.66 -30.71
CA ALA A 291 -33.77 27.29 -30.37
C ALA A 291 -34.31 26.65 -29.10
N MET A 292 -34.94 27.45 -28.24
CA MET A 292 -35.56 26.96 -27.00
C MET A 292 -36.92 27.59 -26.78
N VAL A 293 -37.86 26.79 -26.25
CA VAL A 293 -39.15 27.27 -25.72
C VAL A 293 -39.31 26.74 -24.30
N ALA A 294 -39.68 27.62 -23.37
CA ALA A 294 -39.99 27.26 -21.99
C ALA A 294 -41.50 27.06 -21.82
N GLU A 295 -41.89 26.06 -21.04
CA GLU A 295 -43.27 25.87 -20.62
C GLU A 295 -43.68 26.95 -19.60
N ALA A 296 -44.92 27.43 -19.69
CA ALA A 296 -45.36 28.61 -18.93
C ALA A 296 -45.33 28.42 -17.41
N ASP A 297 -45.41 27.18 -16.94
CA ASP A 297 -45.34 26.82 -15.51
C ASP A 297 -43.92 26.47 -15.03
N GLY A 298 -42.91 26.58 -15.91
CA GLY A 298 -41.51 26.30 -15.61
C GLY A 298 -41.17 24.81 -15.48
N THR A 299 -42.07 23.89 -15.88
CA THR A 299 -41.84 22.45 -15.73
C THR A 299 -41.05 21.81 -16.86
N ALA A 300 -40.88 22.48 -18.00
CA ALA A 300 -40.06 21.98 -19.09
C ALA A 300 -39.38 23.11 -19.89
N LEU A 301 -38.16 22.83 -20.35
CA LEU A 301 -37.46 23.59 -21.38
C LEU A 301 -37.26 22.67 -22.59
N TYR A 302 -37.79 23.05 -23.75
CA TYR A 302 -37.68 22.30 -24.98
C TYR A 302 -36.58 22.87 -25.86
N PHE A 303 -35.68 22.03 -26.35
CA PHE A 303 -34.54 22.42 -27.17
C PHE A 303 -34.60 21.80 -28.56
N GLN A 304 -34.35 22.63 -29.55
CA GLN A 304 -34.13 22.23 -30.94
C GLN A 304 -32.77 22.72 -31.40
N TRP A 305 -32.07 21.83 -32.08
CA TRP A 305 -30.91 22.18 -32.87
C TRP A 305 -31.38 22.67 -34.24
N LYS A 306 -31.04 23.91 -34.62
CA LYS A 306 -31.50 24.53 -35.87
C LYS A 306 -30.89 23.92 -37.12
N THR A 307 -29.64 23.43 -37.03
CA THR A 307 -28.92 22.78 -38.12
C THR A 307 -28.51 21.38 -37.65
N PRO A 308 -28.77 20.31 -38.41
CA PRO A 308 -28.40 18.96 -38.00
C PRO A 308 -26.89 18.88 -37.74
N LEU A 309 -26.51 18.59 -36.50
CA LEU A 309 -25.12 18.30 -36.12
C LEU A 309 -25.01 16.86 -35.62
N ARG A 310 -23.80 16.34 -35.75
CA ARG A 310 -23.38 15.02 -35.32
C ARG A 310 -22.60 15.17 -34.02
N ILE A 311 -23.02 14.46 -32.97
CA ILE A 311 -22.27 14.31 -31.72
C ILE A 311 -21.44 13.05 -31.89
N GLN A 312 -20.12 13.20 -32.03
CA GLN A 312 -19.24 12.05 -32.22
C GLN A 312 -19.25 11.13 -31.00
N ALA A 313 -18.89 9.87 -31.19
CA ALA A 313 -18.69 8.94 -30.08
C ALA A 313 -17.73 9.53 -29.03
N GLY A 314 -18.18 9.63 -27.77
CA GLY A 314 -17.43 10.22 -26.66
C GLY A 314 -17.45 11.75 -26.58
N GLU A 315 -18.06 12.45 -27.55
CA GLU A 315 -18.10 13.91 -27.58
C GLU A 315 -19.21 14.47 -26.68
N SER A 316 -19.02 15.71 -26.19
CA SER A 316 -20.01 16.45 -25.42
C SER A 316 -20.37 17.77 -26.10
N ILE A 317 -21.65 18.12 -26.05
CA ILE A 317 -22.18 19.42 -26.48
C ILE A 317 -22.66 20.20 -25.27
N ALA A 318 -22.63 21.52 -25.32
CA ALA A 318 -23.05 22.39 -24.22
C ALA A 318 -24.07 23.43 -24.70
N ILE A 319 -25.12 23.63 -23.90
CA ILE A 319 -26.18 24.61 -24.14
C ILE A 319 -26.25 25.53 -22.92
N GLU A 320 -25.86 26.79 -23.08
CA GLU A 320 -25.99 27.81 -22.03
C GLU A 320 -27.39 28.40 -22.02
N ILE A 321 -28.04 28.34 -20.86
CA ILE A 321 -29.41 28.78 -20.61
C ILE A 321 -29.37 29.89 -19.58
N ALA A 322 -29.59 31.13 -20.03
CA ALA A 322 -29.62 32.31 -19.18
C ALA A 322 -31.05 32.60 -18.68
N GLY A 323 -31.15 33.38 -17.60
CA GLY A 323 -32.43 33.87 -17.10
C GLY A 323 -33.14 32.94 -16.12
N LEU A 324 -32.44 31.95 -15.57
CA LEU A 324 -32.99 30.98 -14.62
C LEU A 324 -32.93 31.51 -13.18
N ASN A 325 -33.82 30.99 -12.33
CA ASN A 325 -33.80 31.19 -10.89
C ASN A 325 -34.66 30.11 -10.23
N ALA A 326 -34.25 29.62 -9.05
CA ALA A 326 -35.09 28.69 -8.32
C ALA A 326 -36.33 29.39 -7.74
N ASP A 327 -37.41 28.63 -7.58
CA ASP A 327 -38.52 29.03 -6.71
C ASP A 327 -38.06 28.95 -5.25
N GLY A 328 -38.31 30.03 -4.50
CA GLY A 328 -37.90 30.12 -3.11
C GLY A 328 -38.91 29.58 -2.10
N THR A 329 -40.07 29.09 -2.56
CA THR A 329 -41.19 28.72 -1.68
C THR A 329 -40.83 27.59 -0.70
N ASP A 330 -40.09 26.58 -1.16
CA ASP A 330 -39.70 25.41 -0.34
C ASP A 330 -38.32 25.58 0.33
N GLY A 331 -37.70 26.75 0.22
CA GLY A 331 -36.35 27.01 0.73
C GLY A 331 -35.30 26.09 0.09
N THR A 332 -34.22 25.79 0.82
CA THR A 332 -33.17 24.88 0.34
C THR A 332 -33.64 23.43 0.37
N HIS A 333 -33.55 22.75 -0.78
CA HIS A 333 -33.98 21.36 -0.95
C HIS A 333 -33.36 20.71 -2.18
N GLY A 334 -33.34 19.38 -2.24
CA GLY A 334 -32.98 18.65 -3.45
C GLY A 334 -34.19 18.41 -4.36
N THR A 335 -33.99 18.53 -5.67
CA THR A 335 -34.99 18.20 -6.70
C THR A 335 -34.38 17.28 -7.76
N GLN A 336 -35.21 16.79 -8.67
CA GLN A 336 -34.77 16.00 -9.82
C GLN A 336 -35.04 16.77 -11.09
N VAL A 337 -34.05 16.71 -11.99
CA VAL A 337 -34.15 17.21 -13.35
C VAL A 337 -34.03 16.02 -14.28
N GLU A 338 -34.90 15.96 -15.27
CA GLU A 338 -34.94 14.87 -16.24
C GLU A 338 -34.61 15.40 -17.64
N LEU A 339 -33.63 14.81 -18.31
CA LEU A 339 -33.41 15.01 -19.73
C LEU A 339 -34.13 13.92 -20.51
N GLU A 340 -35.12 14.33 -21.29
CA GLU A 340 -35.82 13.48 -22.25
C GLU A 340 -35.29 13.75 -23.66
N TYR A 341 -35.04 12.70 -24.45
CA TYR A 341 -34.67 12.80 -25.86
C TYR A 341 -35.56 11.91 -26.72
N ARG A 342 -35.95 12.38 -27.92
CA ARG A 342 -36.87 11.62 -28.82
C ARG A 342 -36.61 11.72 -30.32
N ASN A 343 -35.94 12.77 -30.78
CA ASN A 343 -35.68 13.02 -32.21
C ASN A 343 -34.17 13.00 -32.54
N VAL A 344 -33.44 12.19 -31.78
CA VAL A 344 -32.01 11.87 -31.97
C VAL A 344 -31.90 10.43 -32.46
N ARG A 345 -30.88 10.08 -33.24
CA ARG A 345 -30.67 8.72 -33.75
C ARG A 345 -29.21 8.43 -33.91
N TYR A 346 -28.85 7.15 -33.91
CA TYR A 346 -27.60 6.75 -34.55
C TYR A 346 -27.68 7.07 -36.04
N VAL A 347 -26.55 7.45 -36.63
CA VAL A 347 -26.48 7.80 -38.05
C VAL A 347 -27.06 6.66 -38.90
N GLY A 348 -28.11 6.98 -39.67
CA GLY A 348 -28.80 6.02 -40.54
C GLY A 348 -29.74 5.03 -39.84
N GLN A 349 -30.07 5.21 -38.57
CA GLN A 349 -30.98 4.34 -37.79
C GLN A 349 -32.30 5.03 -37.41
N PRO A 350 -33.31 4.30 -36.89
CA PRO A 350 -34.53 4.92 -36.35
C PRO A 350 -34.24 5.87 -35.16
N PRO A 351 -35.13 6.84 -34.90
CA PRO A 351 -35.04 7.71 -33.73
C PRO A 351 -35.02 6.92 -32.42
N LEU A 352 -34.10 7.32 -31.54
CA LEU A 352 -33.97 6.88 -30.18
C LEU A 352 -34.85 7.74 -29.28
N THR A 353 -35.52 7.08 -28.33
CA THR A 353 -36.26 7.74 -27.26
C THR A 353 -35.73 7.27 -25.92
N GLY A 354 -35.54 8.18 -24.98
CA GLY A 354 -35.12 7.80 -23.63
C GLY A 354 -35.09 8.98 -22.68
N THR A 355 -34.83 8.67 -21.42
CA THR A 355 -34.79 9.65 -20.34
C THR A 355 -33.56 9.42 -19.45
N ARG A 356 -33.06 10.52 -18.90
CA ARG A 356 -31.98 10.55 -17.90
C ARG A 356 -32.40 11.44 -16.77
N ILE A 357 -31.97 11.11 -15.56
CA ILE A 357 -32.28 11.89 -14.37
C ILE A 357 -30.97 12.32 -13.70
N GLN A 358 -30.91 13.58 -13.33
CA GLN A 358 -29.88 14.15 -12.47
C GLN A 358 -30.54 14.76 -11.23
N TYR A 359 -29.90 14.63 -10.07
CA TYR A 359 -30.28 15.39 -8.89
C TYR A 359 -29.72 16.82 -8.99
N LEU A 360 -30.55 17.80 -8.62
CA LEU A 360 -30.21 19.21 -8.61
C LEU A 360 -30.49 19.75 -7.20
N ASP A 361 -29.53 20.46 -6.62
CA ASP A 361 -29.73 21.11 -5.33
C ASP A 361 -30.24 22.53 -5.55
N VAL A 362 -31.36 22.87 -4.90
CA VAL A 362 -31.87 24.23 -4.80
C VAL A 362 -31.36 24.83 -3.51
N VAL A 363 -30.58 25.91 -3.60
CA VAL A 363 -29.91 26.52 -2.44
C VAL A 363 -30.37 27.96 -2.26
N ASN A 364 -30.79 28.28 -1.04
CA ASN A 364 -31.19 29.62 -0.67
C ASN A 364 -29.98 30.57 -0.61
N HIS A 365 -29.97 31.55 -1.51
CA HIS A 365 -28.92 32.55 -1.63
C HIS A 365 -29.45 33.97 -1.31
N ARG A 366 -30.64 34.05 -0.71
CA ARG A 366 -31.24 35.31 -0.23
C ARG A 366 -30.69 35.65 1.16
N GLY A 367 -30.27 36.89 1.38
CA GLY A 367 -29.90 37.40 2.71
C GLY A 367 -28.44 37.81 2.84
N LEU A 368 -27.99 38.06 4.08
CA LEU A 368 -26.59 38.40 4.39
C LEU A 368 -25.70 37.13 4.36
N TYR A 369 -24.53 37.22 3.76
CA TYR A 369 -23.55 36.11 3.68
C TYR A 369 -22.73 35.94 4.96
N ASP A 370 -22.46 37.03 5.67
CA ASP A 370 -21.70 37.02 6.91
C ASP A 370 -22.63 36.77 8.10
N ILE A 371 -23.03 35.52 8.30
CA ILE A 371 -23.71 35.13 9.53
C ILE A 371 -22.71 35.22 10.71
N PRO A 372 -23.05 35.86 11.83
CA PRO A 372 -22.14 36.00 12.97
C PRO A 372 -22.13 34.71 13.81
N LEU A 373 -21.70 33.62 13.19
CA LEU A 373 -21.46 32.33 13.82
C LEU A 373 -19.96 32.02 13.83
N ASP A 374 -19.53 31.39 14.91
CA ASP A 374 -18.20 30.82 15.04
C ASP A 374 -18.33 29.36 15.46
N VAL A 375 -17.54 28.50 14.81
CA VAL A 375 -17.62 27.04 14.97
C VAL A 375 -16.25 26.54 15.36
N ARG A 376 -16.13 26.01 16.58
CA ARG A 376 -14.85 25.55 17.14
C ARG A 376 -15.00 24.39 18.10
N PHE A 377 -13.96 23.55 18.17
CA PHE A 377 -13.87 22.55 19.22
C PHE A 377 -13.46 23.18 20.56
N VAL A 378 -14.05 22.70 21.65
CA VAL A 378 -13.81 23.17 23.01
C VAL A 378 -13.39 21.99 23.88
N GLY A 379 -12.39 22.20 24.74
CA GLY A 379 -11.78 21.12 25.54
C GLY A 379 -10.70 20.31 24.81
N GLY A 380 -10.48 20.57 23.51
CA GLY A 380 -9.44 19.97 22.67
C GLY A 380 -9.97 19.62 21.27
N ASP A 381 -9.14 19.78 20.24
CA ASP A 381 -9.43 19.48 18.84
C ASP A 381 -8.73 18.20 18.34
N ARG A 382 -8.07 17.47 19.25
CA ARG A 382 -7.23 16.31 18.92
C ARG A 382 -7.91 14.98 19.21
N VAL A 383 -7.69 14.01 18.33
CA VAL A 383 -8.12 12.60 18.51
C VAL A 383 -6.96 11.64 18.27
N LEU A 384 -6.96 10.51 18.97
CA LEU A 384 -5.92 9.49 18.84
C LEU A 384 -6.06 8.70 17.53
N CYS A 385 -5.05 8.74 16.66
CA CYS A 385 -5.06 8.14 15.33
C CYS A 385 -4.57 6.67 15.31
N ASP A 386 -5.17 5.81 16.13
CA ASP A 386 -4.80 4.38 16.22
C ASP A 386 -5.84 3.43 15.59
N GLY A 387 -6.96 3.95 15.10
CA GLY A 387 -8.05 3.17 14.49
C GLY A 387 -8.89 2.35 15.46
N VAL A 388 -8.58 2.35 16.75
CA VAL A 388 -9.18 1.42 17.74
C VAL A 388 -9.65 2.09 19.02
N THR A 389 -9.05 3.22 19.42
CA THR A 389 -9.46 3.94 20.63
C THR A 389 -10.62 4.89 20.34
N PRO A 390 -11.76 4.77 21.04
CA PRO A 390 -12.86 5.71 20.92
C PRO A 390 -12.49 7.08 21.49
N ASN A 391 -12.66 8.13 20.69
CA ASN A 391 -12.46 9.52 21.08
C ASN A 391 -13.79 10.27 21.16
N THR A 392 -13.79 11.39 21.89
CA THR A 392 -14.92 12.31 22.01
C THR A 392 -14.45 13.72 21.74
N LEU A 393 -15.23 14.49 20.98
CA LEU A 393 -15.00 15.90 20.67
C LEU A 393 -16.24 16.72 21.03
N THR A 394 -16.05 17.90 21.60
CA THR A 394 -17.13 18.86 21.88
C THR A 394 -17.00 20.06 20.95
N LEU A 395 -18.02 20.31 20.14
CA LEU A 395 -18.12 21.40 19.17
C LEU A 395 -19.09 22.47 19.69
N HIS A 396 -18.67 23.73 19.66
CA HIS A 396 -19.53 24.88 19.92
C HIS A 396 -19.83 25.60 18.61
N ILE A 397 -21.12 25.88 18.37
CA ILE A 397 -21.59 26.82 17.34
C ILE A 397 -22.10 28.06 18.08
N ALA A 398 -21.30 29.13 18.11
CA ALA A 398 -21.52 30.30 18.95
C ALA A 398 -21.93 31.54 18.14
N CYS A 399 -22.87 32.32 18.67
CA CYS A 399 -23.22 33.64 18.15
C CYS A 399 -22.14 34.66 18.53
N THR A 400 -21.43 35.21 17.55
CA THR A 400 -20.31 36.15 17.75
C THR A 400 -20.76 37.61 17.87
N MET A 401 -22.07 37.88 17.78
CA MET A 401 -22.60 39.22 18.01
C MET A 401 -22.18 39.73 19.40
N ARG A 402 -21.77 41.00 19.49
CA ARG A 402 -21.45 41.66 20.78
C ARG A 402 -22.68 42.26 21.47
N SER A 403 -23.69 42.61 20.68
CA SER A 403 -24.97 43.19 21.12
C SER A 403 -26.02 43.00 20.02
N GLY A 404 -27.31 43.10 20.34
CA GLY A 404 -28.41 42.97 19.38
C GLY A 404 -29.40 41.86 19.75
N LYS A 405 -30.36 41.61 18.85
CA LYS A 405 -31.43 40.62 19.09
C LYS A 405 -30.98 39.17 18.95
N GLY A 406 -29.76 38.88 18.48
CA GLY A 406 -29.30 37.51 18.23
C GLY A 406 -29.75 36.96 16.87
N ILE A 407 -29.45 35.68 16.63
CA ILE A 407 -29.78 34.98 15.38
C ILE A 407 -31.08 34.21 15.59
N VAL A 408 -32.08 34.44 14.74
CA VAL A 408 -33.38 33.77 14.82
C VAL A 408 -33.30 32.42 14.11
N PHE A 409 -33.82 31.38 14.73
CA PHE A 409 -33.99 30.05 14.14
C PHE A 409 -35.48 29.67 14.20
N GLN A 410 -36.03 29.26 13.08
CA GLN A 410 -37.44 28.88 12.96
C GLN A 410 -37.61 27.37 12.86
N LYS A 411 -38.66 26.85 13.48
CA LYS A 411 -39.07 25.44 13.42
C LYS A 411 -40.02 25.15 12.26
N ALA A 412 -40.81 26.13 11.85
CA ALA A 412 -41.75 25.98 10.73
C ALA A 412 -40.99 25.72 9.43
N LEU A 413 -41.61 25.00 8.48
CA LEU A 413 -41.00 24.73 7.18
C LEU A 413 -40.95 26.01 6.32
N PRO A 414 -39.80 26.30 5.66
CA PRO A 414 -38.55 25.56 5.73
C PRO A 414 -37.83 25.78 7.09
N THR A 415 -37.55 24.70 7.82
CA THR A 415 -36.96 24.77 9.17
C THR A 415 -35.51 25.19 9.10
N SER A 416 -35.08 26.08 10.00
CA SER A 416 -33.65 26.36 10.16
C SER A 416 -32.95 25.10 10.64
N ALA A 417 -31.78 24.82 10.10
CA ALA A 417 -31.02 23.63 10.45
C ALA A 417 -29.51 23.89 10.44
N PHE A 418 -28.80 23.17 11.30
CA PHE A 418 -27.40 22.86 11.12
C PHE A 418 -27.25 21.42 10.64
N VAL A 419 -26.33 21.17 9.72
CA VAL A 419 -25.95 19.84 9.29
C VAL A 419 -24.48 19.63 9.62
N VAL A 420 -24.20 18.70 10.54
CA VAL A 420 -22.84 18.35 10.94
C VAL A 420 -22.43 17.07 10.24
N SER A 421 -21.28 17.08 9.58
CA SER A 421 -20.76 15.91 8.86
C SER A 421 -19.24 15.81 8.88
N PHE A 422 -18.73 14.63 8.55
CA PHE A 422 -17.31 14.37 8.36
C PHE A 422 -17.08 13.30 7.29
N ASP A 423 -15.88 13.26 6.72
CA ASP A 423 -15.50 12.25 5.74
C ASP A 423 -14.96 10.97 6.38
N ALA A 424 -15.18 9.83 5.71
CA ALA A 424 -14.58 8.55 6.09
C ALA A 424 -13.87 7.90 4.90
N GLU A 425 -12.69 7.33 5.14
CA GLU A 425 -11.85 6.70 4.12
C GLU A 425 -12.42 5.33 3.75
N ALA A 426 -12.62 5.08 2.46
CA ALA A 426 -13.07 3.79 1.96
C ALA A 426 -12.03 2.69 2.19
N ASP A 427 -12.47 1.44 2.27
CA ASP A 427 -11.56 0.31 2.49
C ASP A 427 -10.64 0.12 1.28
N GLY A 428 -9.32 0.14 1.52
CA GLY A 428 -8.29 0.05 0.46
C GLY A 428 -8.04 1.34 -0.32
N ASP A 429 -8.67 2.45 0.06
CA ASP A 429 -8.43 3.77 -0.53
C ASP A 429 -7.43 4.57 0.33
N ASP A 430 -6.47 5.22 -0.32
CA ASP A 430 -5.51 6.16 0.30
C ASP A 430 -5.75 7.62 -0.15
N LYS A 431 -6.77 7.86 -0.97
CA LYS A 431 -7.02 9.17 -1.62
C LYS A 431 -7.81 10.16 -0.76
N THR A 432 -8.31 9.75 0.41
CA THR A 432 -9.03 10.62 1.35
C THR A 432 -8.27 10.77 2.67
N PRO A 433 -7.02 11.27 2.64
CA PRO A 433 -6.18 11.35 3.84
C PRO A 433 -6.77 12.26 4.91
N TRP A 434 -7.71 13.16 4.58
CA TRP A 434 -8.41 14.05 5.51
C TRP A 434 -9.63 13.41 6.19
N ALA A 435 -9.94 12.15 5.93
CA ALA A 435 -11.08 11.47 6.56
C ALA A 435 -10.92 11.34 8.09
N LEU A 436 -11.98 11.59 8.84
CA LEU A 436 -11.94 11.46 10.29
C LEU A 436 -11.79 9.99 10.72
N THR A 437 -12.50 9.06 10.08
CA THR A 437 -12.53 7.63 10.43
C THR A 437 -12.37 6.73 9.20
N LYS A 438 -12.20 5.41 9.39
CA LYS A 438 -12.49 4.42 8.33
C LYS A 438 -13.99 4.32 8.07
N ALA A 439 -14.38 3.95 6.85
CA ALA A 439 -15.78 3.75 6.46
C ALA A 439 -16.49 2.72 7.34
N ALA A 440 -15.83 1.60 7.66
CA ALA A 440 -16.37 0.56 8.54
C ALA A 440 -16.69 1.06 9.98
N ALA A 441 -15.93 2.04 10.48
CA ALA A 441 -16.12 2.62 11.81
C ALA A 441 -17.09 3.82 11.84
N ALA A 442 -17.34 4.44 10.69
CA ALA A 442 -18.11 5.68 10.57
C ALA A 442 -19.55 5.54 11.09
N GLY A 443 -20.15 4.35 10.94
CA GLY A 443 -21.50 4.06 11.44
C GLY A 443 -21.64 4.14 12.96
N GLY A 444 -20.55 3.87 13.69
CA GLY A 444 -20.51 3.85 15.15
C GLY A 444 -20.37 5.23 15.81
N VAL A 445 -20.00 6.27 15.05
CA VAL A 445 -19.91 7.63 15.58
C VAL A 445 -21.31 8.10 16.01
N THR A 446 -21.36 8.73 17.19
CA THR A 446 -22.58 9.27 17.77
C THR A 446 -22.51 10.79 17.82
N LEU A 447 -23.67 11.45 17.79
CA LEU A 447 -23.80 12.89 17.99
C LEU A 447 -24.94 13.15 18.97
N SER A 448 -24.66 13.95 20.00
CA SER A 448 -25.67 14.48 20.91
C SER A 448 -25.56 16.00 21.00
N VAL A 449 -26.67 16.67 21.31
CA VAL A 449 -26.72 18.13 21.50
C VAL A 449 -27.13 18.40 22.94
N ALA A 450 -26.48 19.36 23.59
CA ALA A 450 -26.73 19.68 24.98
C ALA A 450 -28.07 20.43 25.15
N GLY A 451 -28.78 20.11 26.23
CA GLY A 451 -30.06 20.74 26.58
C GLY A 451 -31.25 20.24 25.74
N THR A 452 -32.35 21.00 25.77
CA THR A 452 -33.64 20.63 25.14
C THR A 452 -34.09 21.60 24.06
N ARG A 453 -33.30 22.65 23.77
CA ARG A 453 -33.61 23.68 22.77
C ARG A 453 -33.44 23.20 21.33
N TRP A 454 -32.69 22.11 21.14
CA TRP A 454 -32.32 21.57 19.84
C TRP A 454 -32.61 20.08 19.77
N ASN A 455 -33.03 19.62 18.60
CA ASN A 455 -33.18 18.21 18.28
C ASN A 455 -32.05 17.79 17.35
N ALA A 456 -31.51 16.59 17.54
CA ALA A 456 -30.53 16.01 16.63
C ALA A 456 -31.06 14.71 16.04
N ARG A 457 -30.90 14.55 14.72
CA ARG A 457 -31.30 13.35 13.98
C ARG A 457 -30.19 12.96 13.02
N LYS A 458 -29.81 11.68 13.05
CA LYS A 458 -28.92 11.09 12.04
C LYS A 458 -29.67 10.92 10.72
N LEU A 459 -29.10 11.38 9.60
CA LEU A 459 -29.75 11.29 8.29
C LEU A 459 -29.53 9.88 7.66
N PRO A 460 -30.56 9.28 7.03
CA PRO A 460 -30.48 7.89 6.53
C PRO A 460 -29.62 7.70 5.27
N ASP A 461 -29.42 8.78 4.51
CA ASP A 461 -28.74 8.81 3.20
C ASP A 461 -27.23 9.03 3.30
N ARG A 462 -26.74 9.43 4.49
CA ARG A 462 -25.32 9.64 4.78
C ARG A 462 -25.03 9.17 6.20
N VAL A 463 -24.39 8.00 6.34
CA VAL A 463 -24.01 7.35 7.63
C VAL A 463 -23.14 8.24 8.56
N ARG A 464 -22.73 9.42 8.07
CA ARG A 464 -21.77 10.37 8.66
C ARG A 464 -22.36 11.77 8.86
N THR A 465 -23.68 11.93 8.81
CA THR A 465 -24.33 13.24 8.80
C THR A 465 -25.47 13.30 9.80
N TRP A 466 -25.54 14.41 10.54
CA TRP A 466 -26.58 14.70 11.50
C TRP A 466 -27.19 16.07 11.21
N GLN A 467 -28.51 16.11 11.21
CA GLN A 467 -29.27 17.35 11.15
C GLN A 467 -29.66 17.77 12.57
N ILE A 468 -29.42 19.04 12.89
CA ILE A 468 -29.75 19.67 14.16
C ILE A 468 -30.77 20.78 13.88
N THR A 469 -31.96 20.67 14.46
CA THR A 469 -33.08 21.60 14.24
C THR A 469 -33.58 22.19 15.56
N PRO A 470 -34.14 23.41 15.56
CA PRO A 470 -34.66 24.02 16.78
C PRO A 470 -35.92 23.28 17.26
N ALA A 471 -36.03 23.04 18.58
CA ALA A 471 -37.19 22.35 19.17
C ALA A 471 -38.48 23.19 19.17
N ALA A 472 -38.31 24.51 19.13
CA ALA A 472 -39.32 25.55 18.94
C ALA A 472 -38.61 26.78 18.32
N ASP A 473 -39.36 27.73 17.76
CA ASP A 473 -38.77 29.00 17.31
C ASP A 473 -37.95 29.61 18.44
N LEU A 474 -36.69 29.92 18.15
CA LEU A 474 -35.75 30.35 19.17
C LEU A 474 -34.79 31.39 18.64
N VAL A 475 -34.18 32.11 19.57
CA VAL A 475 -33.16 33.10 19.29
C VAL A 475 -31.86 32.65 19.96
N LEU A 476 -30.78 32.57 19.20
CA LEU A 476 -29.43 32.38 19.73
C LEU A 476 -28.86 33.76 20.08
N ALA A 477 -28.85 34.08 21.38
CA ALA A 477 -28.47 35.40 21.87
C ALA A 477 -26.96 35.70 21.65
N PRO A 478 -26.54 36.99 21.67
CA PRO A 478 -25.12 37.37 21.67
C PRO A 478 -24.30 36.58 22.71
N GLY A 479 -23.27 35.86 22.27
CA GLY A 479 -22.40 35.02 23.12
C GLY A 479 -22.99 33.66 23.54
N GLU A 480 -24.24 33.37 23.15
CA GLU A 480 -24.84 32.04 23.35
C GLU A 480 -24.33 31.05 22.30
N TYR A 481 -24.25 29.77 22.66
CA TYR A 481 -23.76 28.71 21.79
C TYR A 481 -24.64 27.46 21.84
N VAL A 482 -24.57 26.67 20.76
CA VAL A 482 -25.07 25.30 20.70
C VAL A 482 -23.89 24.37 20.98
N GLU A 483 -23.99 23.54 22.00
CA GLU A 483 -22.96 22.55 22.34
C GLU A 483 -23.34 21.18 21.78
N ILE A 484 -22.42 20.60 21.00
CA ILE A 484 -22.59 19.34 20.28
C ILE A 484 -21.45 18.42 20.67
N THR A 485 -21.75 17.18 21.04
CA THR A 485 -20.75 16.18 21.38
C THR A 485 -20.74 15.09 20.32
N LEU A 486 -19.59 14.95 19.64
CA LEU A 486 -19.29 13.82 18.76
C LEU A 486 -18.57 12.75 19.58
N GLY A 487 -19.16 11.56 19.68
CA GLY A 487 -18.64 10.45 20.49
C GLY A 487 -18.30 9.21 19.66
N ALA A 488 -17.60 8.27 20.30
CA ALA A 488 -17.22 6.98 19.71
C ALA A 488 -16.41 7.11 18.40
N ILE A 489 -15.57 8.15 18.29
CA ILE A 489 -14.76 8.40 17.10
C ILE A 489 -13.54 7.47 17.11
N LEU A 490 -13.55 6.46 16.25
CA LEU A 490 -12.35 5.67 15.92
C LEU A 490 -11.61 6.37 14.79
N ALA A 491 -10.65 7.22 15.16
CA ALA A 491 -9.98 8.06 14.18
C ALA A 491 -9.13 7.22 13.21
N LEU A 492 -8.99 7.70 11.98
CA LEU A 492 -8.19 7.03 10.96
C LEU A 492 -6.78 6.74 11.50
N PRO A 493 -6.19 5.55 11.26
CA PRO A 493 -4.87 5.18 11.78
C PRO A 493 -3.71 5.86 11.00
N LYS A 494 -3.89 7.13 10.67
CA LYS A 494 -2.97 8.00 9.93
C LYS A 494 -3.06 9.40 10.56
N PRO A 495 -1.93 10.01 10.95
CA PRO A 495 -1.93 11.38 11.44
C PRO A 495 -2.38 12.36 10.36
N GLY A 496 -3.00 13.47 10.78
CA GLY A 496 -3.36 14.57 9.89
C GLY A 496 -4.68 15.23 10.27
N HIS A 497 -5.01 16.31 9.57
CA HIS A 497 -6.21 17.06 9.87
C HIS A 497 -7.45 16.43 9.23
N ALA A 498 -8.58 16.47 9.92
CA ALA A 498 -9.87 16.01 9.42
C ALA A 498 -10.93 17.09 9.62
N PRO A 499 -11.56 17.60 8.55
CA PRO A 499 -12.59 18.61 8.67
C PRO A 499 -13.89 17.99 9.22
N VAL A 500 -14.50 18.67 10.18
CA VAL A 500 -15.92 18.51 10.53
C VAL A 500 -16.66 19.69 9.94
N LEU A 501 -17.48 19.41 8.94
CA LEU A 501 -18.26 20.40 8.21
C LEU A 501 -19.57 20.69 8.97
N VAL A 502 -19.87 21.97 9.14
CA VAL A 502 -21.13 22.48 9.66
C VAL A 502 -21.78 23.35 8.59
N GLU A 503 -22.81 22.82 7.95
CA GLU A 503 -23.65 23.56 7.02
C GLU A 503 -24.81 24.16 7.81
N TYR A 504 -25.25 25.35 7.42
CA TYR A 504 -26.42 26.01 7.98
C TYR A 504 -27.37 26.42 6.87
N SER A 505 -28.65 26.14 7.08
CA SER A 505 -29.69 26.38 6.08
C SER A 505 -30.95 26.98 6.67
N ASN A 506 -31.65 27.73 5.83
CA ASN A 506 -32.94 28.35 6.11
C ASN A 506 -32.93 29.20 7.39
N ILE A 507 -31.85 29.97 7.62
CA ILE A 507 -31.77 30.90 8.74
C ILE A 507 -32.34 32.26 8.29
N PRO A 508 -33.45 32.74 8.90
CA PRO A 508 -34.06 34.01 8.51
C PRO A 508 -33.05 35.18 8.46
N GLY A 509 -32.98 35.84 7.31
CA GLY A 509 -32.13 37.02 7.08
C GLY A 509 -30.70 36.70 6.61
N TYR A 510 -30.32 35.42 6.53
CA TYR A 510 -28.98 34.99 6.11
C TYR A 510 -29.08 34.02 4.93
N ALA A 511 -28.10 34.12 4.02
CA ALA A 511 -27.92 33.13 2.97
C ALA A 511 -27.45 31.81 3.59
N ASP A 512 -27.78 30.69 2.96
CA ASP A 512 -27.28 29.39 3.40
C ASP A 512 -25.77 29.31 3.17
N GLY A 513 -25.08 28.54 3.99
CA GLY A 513 -23.64 28.45 3.90
C GLY A 513 -23.05 27.32 4.72
N SER A 514 -21.73 27.28 4.78
CA SER A 514 -21.01 26.26 5.54
C SER A 514 -19.76 26.83 6.19
N THR A 515 -19.31 26.14 7.22
CA THR A 515 -18.08 26.42 7.94
C THR A 515 -17.50 25.12 8.46
N THR A 516 -16.20 25.12 8.77
CA THR A 516 -15.47 23.90 9.11
C THR A 516 -14.71 24.09 10.40
N ALA A 517 -14.81 23.12 11.30
CA ALA A 517 -13.88 22.97 12.42
C ALA A 517 -12.90 21.85 12.10
N MET A 518 -11.60 22.11 12.26
CA MET A 518 -10.56 21.13 12.00
C MET A 518 -10.31 20.25 13.23
N VAL A 519 -10.28 18.94 13.02
CA VAL A 519 -9.81 17.95 14.00
C VAL A 519 -8.38 17.58 13.67
N ASP A 520 -7.52 17.49 14.67
CA ASP A 520 -6.13 17.04 14.54
C ASP A 520 -6.03 15.56 14.97
N ARG A 521 -5.88 14.65 13.99
CA ARG A 521 -5.64 13.23 14.27
C ARG A 521 -4.16 13.05 14.54
N THR A 522 -3.83 12.62 15.75
CA THR A 522 -2.46 12.61 16.26
C THR A 522 -2.16 11.30 16.97
N PRO A 523 -0.94 10.75 16.86
CA PRO A 523 -0.51 9.60 17.66
C PRO A 523 -0.26 9.97 19.13
N LEU A 524 -0.30 11.27 19.46
CA LEU A 524 -0.03 11.86 20.76
C LEU A 524 -1.21 12.71 21.22
N LEU A 525 -1.88 12.32 22.30
CA LEU A 525 -2.99 13.09 22.86
C LEU A 525 -2.54 13.93 24.05
N PHE A 526 -2.86 15.22 24.03
CA PHE A 526 -2.65 16.11 25.16
C PHE A 526 -3.99 16.38 25.84
N ALA A 527 -4.15 15.92 27.08
CA ALA A 527 -5.32 16.25 27.89
C ALA A 527 -4.89 17.15 29.05
N ARG A 528 -5.34 18.41 29.03
CA ARG A 528 -4.99 19.44 30.04
C ARG A 528 -3.47 19.64 30.17
N SER A 529 -2.86 19.15 31.26
CA SER A 529 -1.43 19.27 31.58
C SER A 529 -0.64 17.96 31.41
N SER A 530 -1.23 16.94 30.79
CA SER A 530 -0.64 15.60 30.66
C SER A 530 -0.64 15.14 29.21
N ALA A 531 0.36 14.34 28.82
CA ALA A 531 0.55 13.83 27.46
C ALA A 531 0.55 12.29 27.47
N GLY A 532 -0.31 11.68 26.66
CA GLY A 532 -0.42 10.23 26.49
C GLY A 532 -0.04 9.82 25.08
N VAL A 533 0.73 8.72 24.96
CA VAL A 533 0.99 8.04 23.68
C VAL A 533 0.14 6.76 23.68
N ASN A 534 -0.80 6.63 22.74
CA ASN A 534 -1.70 5.45 22.64
C ASN A 534 -2.48 5.08 23.91
N ILE A 535 -2.91 6.07 24.70
CA ILE A 535 -3.74 5.87 25.90
C ILE A 535 -4.95 6.81 25.80
N ALA A 536 -6.14 6.29 26.08
CA ALA A 536 -7.39 7.05 26.07
C ALA A 536 -7.34 8.27 27.01
N ALA A 537 -8.01 9.36 26.63
CA ALA A 537 -7.96 10.66 27.31
C ALA A 537 -8.28 10.59 28.81
N ASP A 538 -9.20 9.71 29.22
CA ASP A 538 -9.62 9.52 30.60
C ASP A 538 -8.65 8.66 31.44
N LYS A 539 -7.59 8.12 30.81
CA LYS A 539 -6.55 7.27 31.42
C LYS A 539 -5.15 7.88 31.40
N ILE A 540 -5.00 9.15 30.98
CA ILE A 540 -3.70 9.83 30.90
C ILE A 540 -3.23 10.26 32.29
N ASP A 541 -2.62 9.34 33.04
CA ASP A 541 -1.99 9.60 34.34
C ASP A 541 -0.48 9.85 34.26
N ALA A 542 0.16 9.46 33.15
CA ALA A 542 1.61 9.59 32.95
C ALA A 542 1.96 10.94 32.30
N ARG A 543 3.05 11.56 32.78
CA ARG A 543 3.64 12.75 32.16
C ARG A 543 4.91 12.34 31.44
N PHE A 544 4.96 12.49 30.11
CA PHE A 544 6.22 12.47 29.40
C PHE A 544 6.97 13.77 29.69
N GLN A 545 7.97 13.71 30.56
CA GLN A 545 8.74 14.86 31.03
C GLN A 545 10.16 14.78 30.46
N ILE A 546 10.50 15.62 29.47
CA ILE A 546 11.89 15.90 29.10
C ILE A 546 12.32 17.09 29.95
N VAL A 547 13.20 16.87 30.92
CA VAL A 547 13.59 17.89 31.90
C VAL A 547 15.08 18.16 31.78
N HIS A 548 15.45 19.44 31.77
CA HIS A 548 16.84 19.92 31.69
C HIS A 548 17.37 20.41 33.04
N THR A 549 16.64 20.12 34.13
CA THR A 549 17.01 20.45 35.51
C THR A 549 17.03 19.20 36.39
N PRO A 550 17.97 19.08 37.36
CA PRO A 550 18.03 17.97 38.32
C PRO A 550 16.69 17.74 39.07
N GLN A 551 16.32 16.48 39.30
CA GLN A 551 15.01 16.09 39.86
C GLN A 551 15.15 15.38 41.21
N ASN A 552 14.15 15.55 42.08
CA ASN A 552 14.02 14.82 43.34
C ASN A 552 13.25 13.49 43.12
N ALA A 553 13.77 12.40 43.68
CA ALA A 553 13.18 11.05 43.65
C ALA A 553 11.73 10.97 44.14
N ASN A 554 11.27 11.94 44.94
CA ASN A 554 9.93 11.98 45.52
C ASN A 554 8.92 12.88 44.80
N GLY A 555 9.29 13.59 43.72
CA GLY A 555 8.44 14.63 43.11
C GLY A 555 8.40 14.64 41.58
N ASP A 556 9.44 15.18 40.95
CA ASP A 556 9.42 15.74 39.58
C ASP A 556 10.13 14.89 38.52
N ALA A 557 10.42 13.64 38.85
CA ALA A 557 11.09 12.71 37.94
C ALA A 557 10.14 12.13 36.89
N LEU A 558 10.70 11.58 35.80
CA LEU A 558 9.93 10.85 34.81
C LEU A 558 9.37 9.58 35.45
N VAL A 559 8.04 9.49 35.54
CA VAL A 559 7.33 8.35 36.12
C VAL A 559 6.71 7.52 34.99
N ILE A 560 7.09 6.25 34.92
CA ILE A 560 6.49 5.25 34.04
C ILE A 560 5.59 4.36 34.90
N GLY A 561 4.27 4.55 34.77
CA GLY A 561 3.23 3.94 35.60
C GLY A 561 2.42 4.97 36.39
N LYS A 562 1.36 4.53 37.09
CA LYS A 562 0.49 5.43 37.87
C LYS A 562 1.22 5.97 39.09
N LYS A 563 1.17 7.30 39.32
CA LYS A 563 1.87 7.96 40.44
C LYS A 563 1.47 7.43 41.83
N THR A 564 0.22 7.00 41.98
CA THR A 564 -0.36 6.50 43.24
C THR A 564 -0.21 4.99 43.43
N GLU A 565 0.30 4.26 42.44
CA GLU A 565 0.52 2.80 42.51
C GLU A 565 2.01 2.46 42.35
N GLN A 566 2.33 1.18 42.13
CA GLN A 566 3.67 0.74 41.75
C GLN A 566 4.06 1.40 40.42
N ASN A 567 5.19 2.11 40.41
CA ASN A 567 5.71 2.77 39.24
C ASN A 567 7.24 2.72 39.20
N LEU A 568 7.77 2.87 37.98
CA LEU A 568 9.19 3.04 37.72
C LEU A 568 9.49 4.53 37.59
N ARG A 569 10.53 5.01 38.27
CA ARG A 569 10.98 6.40 38.22
C ARG A 569 12.37 6.50 37.61
N LEU A 570 12.56 7.48 36.74
CA LEU A 570 13.82 7.79 36.05
C LEU A 570 14.14 9.27 36.25
N GLY A 571 15.37 9.57 36.65
CA GLY A 571 15.79 10.96 36.80
C GLY A 571 17.30 11.14 36.92
N TYR A 572 17.71 12.38 37.15
CA TYR A 572 19.10 12.72 37.38
C TYR A 572 19.27 13.83 38.43
N ALA A 573 20.40 13.79 39.12
CA ALA A 573 20.93 14.82 39.99
C ALA A 573 22.12 15.51 39.31
N THR A 574 22.74 16.49 39.96
CA THR A 574 23.93 17.19 39.42
C THR A 574 25.12 16.28 39.14
N ASP A 575 25.19 15.11 39.77
CA ASP A 575 26.36 14.23 39.79
C ASP A 575 26.06 12.76 39.43
N HIS A 576 24.78 12.39 39.28
CA HIS A 576 24.39 11.02 38.93
C HIS A 576 23.03 10.93 38.27
N THR A 577 22.80 9.88 37.49
CA THR A 577 21.47 9.48 37.00
C THR A 577 20.95 8.31 37.83
N TRP A 578 19.64 8.18 38.00
CA TRP A 578 19.05 7.15 38.85
C TRP A 578 17.77 6.54 38.24
N ILE A 579 17.55 5.27 38.59
CA ILE A 579 16.35 4.48 38.25
C ILE A 579 15.86 3.81 39.54
N GLN A 580 14.57 3.94 39.87
CA GLN A 580 14.03 3.49 41.16
C GLN A 580 12.58 2.93 41.05
N SER A 581 12.25 1.92 41.86
CA SER A 581 10.86 1.53 42.15
C SER A 581 10.26 2.34 43.30
N HIS A 582 8.97 2.69 43.19
CA HIS A 582 8.26 3.45 44.21
C HIS A 582 7.26 2.57 45.00
N ALA A 583 6.73 3.12 46.12
CA ALA A 583 5.73 2.49 47.00
C ALA A 583 6.23 1.30 47.85
N ASN A 584 7.48 1.37 48.34
CA ASN A 584 8.08 0.38 49.26
C ASN A 584 8.14 -1.07 48.73
N LEU A 585 8.18 -1.23 47.40
CA LEU A 585 8.25 -2.54 46.76
C LEU A 585 9.51 -2.64 45.86
N PRO A 586 10.15 -3.82 45.80
CA PRO A 586 11.43 -3.99 45.14
C PRO A 586 11.33 -3.84 43.62
N LEU A 587 12.33 -3.21 42.99
CA LEU A 587 12.49 -3.17 41.54
C LEU A 587 13.03 -4.53 41.08
N ALA A 588 12.17 -5.39 40.56
CA ALA A 588 12.57 -6.67 39.98
C ALA A 588 13.01 -6.49 38.52
N ILE A 589 14.31 -6.52 38.25
CA ILE A 589 14.84 -6.54 36.87
C ILE A 589 14.90 -8.00 36.41
N ASN A 590 13.88 -8.41 35.65
CA ASN A 590 13.72 -9.71 34.98
C ASN A 590 14.08 -10.98 35.81
N PRO A 591 13.10 -11.69 36.38
CA PRO A 591 13.35 -12.92 37.14
C PRO A 591 13.66 -14.16 36.28
N MET A 592 13.59 -14.10 34.94
CA MET A 592 13.82 -15.25 34.05
C MET A 592 15.28 -15.48 33.66
N GLY A 593 16.24 -14.87 34.37
CA GLY A 593 17.64 -15.29 34.34
C GLY A 593 18.41 -14.80 33.12
N ASN A 594 18.85 -13.54 33.16
CA ASN A 594 20.09 -13.05 32.55
C ASN A 594 20.58 -11.80 33.30
N ARG A 595 21.90 -11.54 33.24
CA ARG A 595 22.70 -10.70 34.15
C ARG A 595 22.18 -9.26 34.34
N VAL A 596 22.09 -8.81 35.60
CA VAL A 596 21.77 -7.43 36.01
C VAL A 596 22.90 -6.89 36.89
N GLY A 597 23.48 -5.72 36.54
CA GLY A 597 24.53 -5.05 37.31
C GLY A 597 24.01 -3.82 38.04
N ILE A 598 24.33 -3.68 39.33
CA ILE A 598 24.06 -2.48 40.12
C ILE A 598 25.41 -1.95 40.63
N GLY A 599 25.74 -0.70 40.31
CA GLY A 599 26.98 -0.06 40.74
C GLY A 599 28.26 -0.46 39.97
N THR A 600 28.15 -0.89 38.70
CA THR A 600 29.30 -1.25 37.84
C THR A 600 29.13 -0.72 36.41
N THR A 601 30.22 -0.32 35.75
CA THR A 601 30.25 0.08 34.33
C THR A 601 30.65 -1.07 33.39
N GLY A 602 30.79 -2.32 33.88
CA GLY A 602 31.16 -3.48 33.06
C GLY A 602 30.65 -4.80 33.65
N PRO A 603 29.44 -5.27 33.31
CA PRO A 603 28.77 -6.33 34.04
C PRO A 603 28.92 -7.67 33.32
N LEU A 604 30.10 -8.30 33.40
CA LEU A 604 30.24 -9.65 32.87
C LEU A 604 31.05 -10.64 33.71
N ASP A 605 31.31 -10.47 35.02
CA ASP A 605 31.52 -11.60 35.97
C ASP A 605 31.94 -11.12 37.38
N SER A 606 31.01 -10.85 38.32
CA SER A 606 31.34 -10.81 39.77
C SER A 606 30.12 -10.98 40.67
N ARG A 607 30.11 -12.02 41.54
CA ARG A 607 29.29 -12.11 42.76
C ARG A 607 30.03 -11.42 43.91
N VAL A 608 30.10 -10.09 43.88
CA VAL A 608 30.67 -9.31 44.97
C VAL A 608 29.63 -8.32 45.45
N THR A 609 29.06 -8.59 46.62
CA THR A 609 28.29 -7.60 47.37
C THR A 609 29.28 -6.86 48.26
N VAL A 610 29.53 -5.58 47.97
CA VAL A 610 30.26 -4.70 48.90
C VAL A 610 29.22 -4.18 49.89
N VAL A 611 29.27 -4.70 51.11
CA VAL A 611 28.49 -4.15 52.22
C VAL A 611 29.45 -3.26 53.00
N GLU A 612 29.19 -1.96 53.05
CA GLU A 612 29.84 -1.11 54.04
C GLU A 612 29.22 -1.44 55.40
N PRO A 613 30.03 -1.87 56.39
CA PRO A 613 30.11 -1.01 57.57
C PRO A 613 31.47 -1.04 58.29
N ALA A 614 31.93 0.17 58.64
CA ALA A 614 32.85 0.52 59.74
C ALA A 614 34.21 -0.18 59.80
N GLY A 615 35.19 0.36 59.06
CA GLY A 615 36.62 0.06 59.19
C GLY A 615 37.26 -0.29 57.85
N MET A 616 38.39 0.33 57.52
CA MET A 616 38.98 0.42 56.17
C MET A 616 39.47 -0.89 55.54
N HIS A 617 38.58 -1.85 55.23
CA HIS A 617 38.96 -3.13 54.61
C HIS A 617 37.92 -3.63 53.60
N LEU A 618 38.37 -4.21 52.47
CA LEU A 618 37.53 -4.97 51.55
C LEU A 618 37.49 -6.44 51.98
N GLN A 619 36.33 -6.94 52.38
CA GLN A 619 36.13 -8.34 52.74
C GLN A 619 35.34 -9.10 51.67
N LEU A 620 35.84 -10.26 51.24
CA LEU A 620 35.12 -11.19 50.37
C LEU A 620 34.71 -12.41 51.18
N ARG A 621 33.41 -12.61 51.41
CA ARG A 621 32.85 -13.81 52.09
C ARG A 621 32.08 -14.70 51.11
N ARG A 622 32.09 -16.00 51.37
CA ARG A 622 31.15 -16.96 50.78
C ARG A 622 30.23 -17.49 51.87
N ASP A 623 28.96 -17.10 51.85
CA ASP A 623 27.97 -17.76 52.71
C ASP A 623 27.60 -19.11 52.13
N THR A 624 27.61 -20.14 52.97
CA THR A 624 26.80 -21.32 52.71
C THR A 624 25.36 -21.00 53.09
N GLY A 625 24.42 -21.37 52.23
CA GLY A 625 22.99 -21.29 52.52
C GLY A 625 22.67 -21.97 53.87
N ALA A 626 21.62 -21.48 54.53
CA ALA A 626 21.19 -21.94 55.85
C ALA A 626 21.28 -23.47 56.01
N GLY A 627 22.09 -23.94 56.98
CA GLY A 627 21.99 -25.30 57.51
C GLY A 627 23.20 -26.24 57.35
N ALA A 628 24.36 -25.82 56.84
CA ALA A 628 25.56 -26.68 56.85
C ALA A 628 26.77 -25.95 57.45
N GLY A 629 27.28 -26.47 58.57
CA GLY A 629 28.39 -25.93 59.36
C GLY A 629 29.75 -26.01 58.66
N GLY A 630 29.94 -25.23 57.59
CA GLY A 630 31.25 -24.97 56.99
C GLY A 630 31.92 -23.76 57.65
N GLN A 631 33.17 -23.91 58.09
CA GLN A 631 33.97 -22.80 58.63
C GLN A 631 34.37 -21.81 57.52
N VAL A 632 34.38 -20.52 57.87
CA VAL A 632 34.55 -19.40 56.93
C VAL A 632 36.03 -19.11 56.69
N VAL A 633 36.42 -19.02 55.41
CA VAL A 633 37.74 -18.56 54.97
C VAL A 633 37.61 -17.12 54.49
N TYR A 634 38.50 -16.24 54.95
CA TYR A 634 38.52 -14.83 54.57
C TYR A 634 39.69 -14.56 53.64
N LEU A 635 39.43 -13.76 52.60
CA LEU A 635 40.45 -13.17 51.76
C LEU A 635 40.45 -11.66 51.99
N GLU A 636 41.58 -11.12 52.43
CA GLU A 636 41.75 -9.71 52.75
C GLU A 636 42.86 -9.09 51.91
N LEU A 637 42.57 -7.95 51.27
CA LEU A 637 43.58 -7.04 50.74
C LEU A 637 44.02 -6.13 51.89
N PHE A 638 45.26 -6.29 52.33
CA PHE A 638 45.74 -5.70 53.58
C PHE A 638 46.92 -4.75 53.33
N GLN A 639 46.84 -3.54 53.88
CA GLN A 639 47.93 -2.56 53.87
C GLN A 639 48.19 -2.11 55.31
N GLN A 640 49.35 -2.46 55.85
CA GLN A 640 49.81 -1.97 57.15
C GLN A 640 51.24 -1.50 56.99
N ASP A 641 51.48 -0.28 57.42
CA ASP A 641 52.84 0.19 57.64
C ASP A 641 53.37 -0.49 58.90
N THR A 642 54.28 -1.45 58.71
CA THR A 642 55.10 -1.95 59.79
C THR A 642 56.42 -1.20 59.78
N ALA A 643 56.67 -0.49 60.87
CA ALA A 643 57.66 0.57 61.01
C ALA A 643 59.09 0.13 60.67
N GLY A 644 59.78 0.92 59.83
CA GLY A 644 61.21 0.83 59.58
C GLY A 644 61.64 0.52 58.14
N ALA A 645 60.71 0.20 57.23
CA ALA A 645 60.99 0.04 55.81
C ALA A 645 60.14 1.02 54.99
N ASN A 646 60.79 1.96 54.28
CA ASN A 646 60.15 3.02 53.49
C ASN A 646 59.46 2.54 52.19
N VAL A 647 59.09 1.27 52.08
CA VAL A 647 58.38 0.76 50.89
C VAL A 647 57.28 -0.21 51.31
N THR A 648 56.04 0.20 51.06
CA THR A 648 54.83 -0.60 51.28
C THR A 648 54.53 -1.39 50.01
N TYR A 649 54.45 -2.72 50.12
CA TYR A 649 54.18 -3.61 48.98
C TYR A 649 52.77 -4.22 49.06
N PRO A 650 52.04 -4.31 47.94
CA PRO A 650 50.71 -4.92 47.91
C PRO A 650 50.80 -6.37 48.36
N ASN A 651 49.93 -6.78 49.26
CA ASN A 651 49.92 -8.15 49.76
C ASN A 651 48.50 -8.69 49.99
N LEU A 652 48.39 -10.01 49.87
CA LEU A 652 47.17 -10.79 50.05
C LEU A 652 47.36 -11.71 51.25
N ARG A 653 46.49 -11.61 52.25
CA ARG A 653 46.55 -12.44 53.45
C ARG A 653 45.45 -13.49 53.45
N PHE A 654 45.82 -14.69 53.89
CA PHE A 654 44.91 -15.80 54.09
C PHE A 654 44.66 -16.01 55.58
N HIS A 655 43.40 -15.88 55.97
CA HIS A 655 42.97 -16.03 57.36
C HIS A 655 41.99 -17.20 57.50
N HIS A 656 42.09 -17.89 58.62
CA HIS A 656 41.13 -18.91 59.03
C HIS A 656 40.87 -18.79 60.54
N ALA A 657 39.59 -18.73 60.93
CA ALA A 657 39.14 -18.58 62.32
C ALA A 657 39.83 -17.44 63.09
N ASN A 658 39.88 -16.24 62.49
CA ASN A 658 40.52 -15.03 63.02
C ASN A 658 42.04 -15.15 63.30
N LYS A 659 42.72 -16.18 62.78
CA LYS A 659 44.18 -16.27 62.78
C LYS A 659 44.75 -16.09 61.37
N PHE A 660 45.92 -15.46 61.29
CA PHE A 660 46.70 -15.31 60.06
C PHE A 660 47.57 -16.56 59.83
N TRP A 661 47.57 -17.09 58.61
CA TRP A 661 48.28 -18.34 58.30
C TRP A 661 49.35 -18.16 57.23
N ASN A 662 49.07 -17.45 56.14
CA ASN A 662 50.03 -17.22 55.05
C ASN A 662 49.77 -15.89 54.35
N ARG A 663 50.82 -15.25 53.80
CA ARG A 663 50.73 -14.05 52.97
C ARG A 663 51.48 -14.18 51.66
N ILE A 664 50.90 -13.64 50.61
CA ILE A 664 51.57 -13.38 49.33
C ILE A 664 51.87 -11.89 49.25
N GLU A 665 53.13 -11.53 49.08
CA GLU A 665 53.58 -10.14 48.98
C GLU A 665 54.17 -9.90 47.60
N GLY A 666 53.62 -8.93 46.87
CA GLY A 666 54.07 -8.56 45.53
C GLY A 666 55.12 -7.45 45.61
N ARG A 667 56.35 -7.75 45.23
CA ARG A 667 57.47 -6.80 45.15
C ARG A 667 57.87 -6.56 43.68
N PRO A 668 58.67 -5.52 43.37
CA PRO A 668 59.18 -5.28 42.02
C PRO A 668 59.93 -6.48 41.44
N GLU A 669 60.53 -7.32 42.30
CA GLU A 669 61.28 -8.51 41.88
C GLU A 669 60.38 -9.76 41.71
N GLY A 670 59.11 -9.72 42.14
CA GLY A 670 58.17 -10.84 42.00
C GLY A 670 57.28 -11.09 43.23
N PHE A 671 56.58 -12.22 43.24
CA PHE A 671 55.72 -12.63 44.35
C PHE A 671 56.48 -13.48 45.37
N PHE A 672 56.39 -13.09 46.64
CA PHE A 672 56.99 -13.79 47.76
C PHE A 672 55.91 -14.39 48.66
N PHE A 673 56.11 -15.64 49.07
CA PHE A 673 55.17 -16.39 49.93
C PHE A 673 55.78 -16.52 51.32
N LYS A 674 55.05 -16.04 52.33
CA LYS A 674 55.52 -15.93 53.72
C LYS A 674 54.54 -16.63 54.68
N ASP A 675 55.08 -17.15 55.78
CA ASP A 675 54.32 -17.75 56.89
C ASP A 675 53.83 -16.72 57.93
N GLY A 676 52.99 -17.18 58.87
CA GLY A 676 51.92 -16.39 59.45
C GLY A 676 51.90 -16.02 60.94
N PRO A 677 52.98 -16.09 61.72
CA PRO A 677 53.06 -15.20 62.89
C PRO A 677 54.41 -14.49 63.00
N THR A 678 54.41 -13.16 63.00
CA THR A 678 55.57 -12.38 63.44
C THR A 678 55.83 -12.67 64.93
N PRO A 679 57.12 -12.73 65.35
CA PRO A 679 58.19 -11.88 64.83
C PRO A 679 59.31 -12.59 64.04
N GLY A 680 59.02 -13.65 63.27
CA GLY A 680 60.01 -14.28 62.39
C GLY A 680 59.40 -14.73 61.07
N GLU A 681 59.27 -13.81 60.10
CA GLU A 681 58.72 -14.14 58.78
C GLU A 681 59.80 -14.78 57.90
N GLY A 682 59.61 -16.06 57.55
CA GLY A 682 60.45 -16.77 56.60
C GLY A 682 59.84 -16.80 55.20
N LEU A 683 60.67 -17.03 54.18
CA LEU A 683 60.16 -17.49 52.88
C LEU A 683 59.73 -18.95 53.03
N VAL A 684 58.58 -19.28 52.44
CA VAL A 684 58.03 -20.63 52.46
C VAL A 684 58.13 -21.26 51.08
N ASP A 685 58.51 -22.54 51.04
CA ASP A 685 58.56 -23.31 49.80
C ASP A 685 57.16 -23.53 49.23
N ILE A 686 57.03 -23.28 47.92
CA ILE A 686 55.80 -23.57 47.19
C ILE A 686 55.90 -24.97 46.60
N THR A 687 55.04 -25.86 47.07
CA THR A 687 54.88 -27.19 46.47
C THR A 687 53.65 -27.21 45.57
N ALA A 688 53.84 -27.54 44.30
CA ALA A 688 52.77 -27.69 43.32
C ALA A 688 52.87 -29.05 42.63
N ARG A 689 51.75 -29.78 42.56
CA ARG A 689 51.71 -31.15 42.00
C ARG A 689 51.99 -31.18 40.50
N THR A 690 51.64 -30.12 39.77
CA THR A 690 51.92 -29.99 38.34
C THR A 690 52.00 -28.51 38.00
N VAL A 691 53.17 -28.04 37.55
CA VAL A 691 53.40 -26.65 37.12
C VAL A 691 53.44 -26.63 35.60
N ASN A 692 52.39 -26.13 34.96
CA ASN A 692 52.35 -25.92 33.51
C ASN A 692 52.73 -24.46 33.22
N ALA A 693 54.02 -24.18 33.14
CA ALA A 693 54.58 -22.86 32.84
C ALA A 693 55.19 -22.85 31.42
N SER A 694 54.53 -22.14 30.51
CA SER A 694 55.04 -21.89 29.17
C SER A 694 56.03 -20.71 29.20
N GLY A 695 57.31 -21.00 29.43
CA GLY A 695 58.38 -20.00 29.49
C GLY A 695 58.98 -19.79 30.88
N LEU A 696 59.20 -20.88 31.63
CA LEU A 696 60.03 -20.88 32.83
C LEU A 696 61.50 -20.60 32.44
N ARG A 697 62.12 -19.57 33.02
CA ARG A 697 63.56 -19.29 32.88
C ARG A 697 64.27 -19.55 34.20
N ILE A 698 65.43 -20.19 34.12
CA ILE A 698 66.32 -20.54 35.24
C ILE A 698 67.66 -19.84 34.99
N GLY A 699 68.08 -18.94 35.88
CA GLY A 699 69.41 -18.31 35.90
C GLY A 699 69.43 -16.87 36.46
N THR A 700 70.42 -16.57 37.32
CA THR A 700 70.51 -15.34 38.14
C THR A 700 71.07 -14.10 37.39
N THR A 701 70.55 -12.91 37.74
CA THR A 701 71.12 -11.54 37.60
C THR A 701 71.89 -11.14 36.32
N GLY A 702 71.32 -10.24 35.50
CA GLY A 702 72.05 -9.33 34.58
C GLY A 702 71.73 -9.46 33.08
N PRO A 703 71.85 -8.38 32.26
CA PRO A 703 71.03 -8.14 31.07
C PRO A 703 71.59 -8.67 29.74
N ALA A 704 70.67 -8.79 28.77
CA ALA A 704 70.85 -8.94 27.31
C ALA A 704 70.98 -10.37 26.71
N GLU A 705 69.91 -10.71 25.99
CA GLU A 705 69.77 -11.45 24.72
C GLU A 705 70.07 -12.96 24.62
N GLY A 706 68.96 -13.73 24.62
CA GLY A 706 68.67 -14.73 23.60
C GLY A 706 69.34 -16.11 23.72
N LYS A 707 68.55 -17.15 24.05
CA LYS A 707 68.79 -18.51 23.51
C LYS A 707 67.49 -19.21 23.12
N ALA A 708 67.49 -19.69 21.89
CA ALA A 708 66.48 -20.51 21.23
C ALA A 708 66.65 -21.99 21.59
N THR A 709 65.56 -22.75 21.60
CA THR A 709 65.57 -24.22 21.78
C THR A 709 64.71 -24.89 20.73
N VAL A 710 65.31 -25.75 19.90
CA VAL A 710 64.64 -26.63 18.91
C VAL A 710 64.42 -27.99 19.57
N LYS A 711 63.20 -28.54 19.52
CA LYS A 711 62.91 -29.89 20.03
C LYS A 711 62.21 -30.71 18.94
N ALA A 712 62.76 -31.89 18.63
CA ALA A 712 62.10 -32.90 17.83
C ALA A 712 61.30 -33.82 18.77
N ASP A 713 59.98 -33.81 18.65
CA ASP A 713 59.10 -34.74 19.34
C ASP A 713 57.85 -34.93 18.47
N GLY A 714 57.66 -36.14 17.92
CA GLY A 714 56.51 -36.49 17.08
C GLY A 714 56.37 -35.70 15.77
N ASN A 715 57.28 -35.93 14.80
CA ASN A 715 57.19 -35.55 13.37
C ASN A 715 56.88 -34.09 12.95
N HIS A 716 56.73 -33.11 13.83
CA HIS A 716 56.50 -31.70 13.44
C HIS A 716 57.66 -30.76 13.83
N LEU A 717 57.97 -29.77 12.98
CA LEU A 717 58.85 -28.64 13.28
C LEU A 717 58.04 -27.54 13.99
N GLN A 718 58.29 -27.31 15.29
CA GLN A 718 57.62 -26.26 16.07
C GLN A 718 58.50 -25.00 16.17
N LEU A 719 58.01 -23.87 15.66
CA LEU A 719 58.59 -22.54 15.89
C LEU A 719 57.82 -21.86 17.03
N ARG A 720 58.46 -21.69 18.19
CA ARG A 720 57.87 -21.04 19.37
C ARG A 720 58.62 -19.76 19.73
N ARG A 721 57.88 -18.68 19.98
CA ARG A 721 58.37 -17.49 20.68
C ARG A 721 57.83 -17.49 22.11
N ASP A 722 58.70 -17.71 23.10
CA ASP A 722 58.39 -17.37 24.49
C ASP A 722 58.83 -15.94 24.76
N ALA A 723 57.86 -15.02 24.81
CA ALA A 723 58.11 -13.68 25.35
C ALA A 723 58.02 -13.74 26.88
N ALA A 724 58.84 -12.90 27.52
CA ALA A 724 59.07 -12.83 28.96
C ALA A 724 57.79 -12.75 29.82
N GLN A 725 57.92 -13.20 31.08
CA GLN A 725 56.91 -13.24 32.13
C GLN A 725 55.98 -12.01 32.20
N GLY A 726 54.69 -12.25 32.45
CA GLY A 726 53.73 -11.24 32.92
C GLY A 726 52.67 -10.83 31.89
N GLY A 727 51.62 -11.64 31.76
CA GLY A 727 50.43 -11.31 30.97
C GLY A 727 49.60 -12.56 30.70
N GLY A 728 48.42 -12.66 31.32
CA GLY A 728 47.47 -13.77 31.16
C GLY A 728 46.82 -13.85 29.79
N GLY A 729 47.61 -13.88 28.71
CA GLY A 729 47.15 -14.23 27.37
C GLY A 729 47.20 -15.74 27.20
N GLN A 730 46.07 -16.35 26.85
CA GLN A 730 46.03 -17.74 26.42
C GLN A 730 46.97 -17.91 25.21
N ILE A 731 47.92 -18.84 25.27
CA ILE A 731 48.87 -19.05 24.17
C ILE A 731 48.14 -19.70 23.00
N LEU A 732 48.10 -18.99 21.88
CA LEU A 732 47.59 -19.50 20.61
C LEU A 732 48.67 -20.35 19.93
N TYR A 733 48.34 -21.60 19.62
CA TYR A 733 49.19 -22.48 18.85
C TYR A 733 48.78 -22.45 17.38
N LEU A 734 49.78 -22.29 16.51
CA LEU A 734 49.64 -22.50 15.07
C LEU A 734 50.41 -23.78 14.72
N GLU A 735 49.67 -24.81 14.32
CA GLU A 735 50.25 -26.10 13.96
C GLU A 735 50.08 -26.34 12.45
N LEU A 736 51.19 -26.61 11.76
CA LEU A 736 51.13 -27.28 10.46
C LEU A 736 50.81 -28.74 10.73
N PHE A 737 49.59 -29.15 10.38
CA PHE A 737 49.02 -30.42 10.80
C PHE A 737 48.84 -31.33 9.59
N GLN A 738 49.25 -32.59 9.73
CA GLN A 738 49.02 -33.66 8.77
C GLN A 738 48.24 -34.78 9.47
N ASP A 739 47.05 -35.12 8.97
CA ASP A 739 46.26 -36.21 9.54
C ASP A 739 46.68 -37.56 8.93
N THR A 740 47.02 -38.52 9.76
CA THR A 740 47.29 -39.91 9.35
C THR A 740 46.16 -40.81 9.82
N THR A 741 45.03 -40.77 9.11
CA THR A 741 44.01 -41.80 9.25
C THR A 741 44.39 -43.03 8.42
N SER A 742 44.34 -44.21 9.03
CA SER A 742 44.57 -45.49 8.34
C SER A 742 43.46 -45.75 7.31
N GLY A 743 43.80 -45.71 6.02
CA GLY A 743 42.87 -45.94 4.90
C GLY A 743 42.95 -44.81 3.87
N ALA A 744 42.73 -45.13 2.59
CA ALA A 744 43.07 -44.32 1.41
C ALA A 744 42.32 -42.97 1.24
N ALA A 745 42.35 -42.10 2.24
CA ALA A 745 41.88 -40.72 2.16
C ALA A 745 43.05 -39.79 1.85
N VAL A 746 42.89 -38.96 0.81
CA VAL A 746 43.87 -37.96 0.39
C VAL A 746 44.09 -36.96 1.53
N THR A 747 45.32 -36.86 2.03
CA THR A 747 45.68 -35.87 3.06
C THR A 747 45.91 -34.50 2.42
N TYR A 748 45.19 -33.48 2.88
CA TYR A 748 45.33 -32.10 2.41
C TYR A 748 46.22 -31.28 3.34
N PRO A 749 47.00 -30.30 2.82
CA PRO A 749 47.77 -29.40 3.67
C PRO A 749 46.84 -28.59 4.56
N SER A 750 47.10 -28.59 5.86
CA SER A 750 46.23 -27.93 6.83
C SER A 750 46.99 -27.14 7.89
N ILE A 751 46.34 -26.07 8.34
CA ILE A 751 46.80 -25.21 9.43
C ILE A 751 45.74 -25.25 10.51
N ARG A 752 46.12 -25.61 11.74
CA ARG A 752 45.19 -25.71 12.86
C ARG A 752 45.52 -24.73 13.97
N PHE A 753 44.47 -24.08 14.47
CA PHE A 753 44.50 -23.15 15.59
C PHE A 753 43.92 -23.84 16.83
N HIS A 754 44.71 -23.91 17.90
CA HIS A 754 44.26 -24.51 19.15
C HIS A 754 44.85 -23.77 20.35
N HIS A 755 44.18 -23.86 21.50
CA HIS A 755 44.72 -23.46 22.80
C HIS A 755 43.98 -24.18 23.94
N GLY A 756 44.66 -24.44 25.06
CA GLY A 756 44.04 -25.06 26.25
C GLY A 756 43.37 -26.42 25.99
N ASN A 757 43.96 -27.26 25.12
CA ASN A 757 43.40 -28.55 24.65
C ASN A 757 42.04 -28.47 23.95
N LYS A 758 41.61 -27.28 23.53
CA LYS A 758 40.47 -27.10 22.62
C LYS A 758 40.98 -26.69 21.25
N PHE A 759 40.44 -27.34 20.22
CA PHE A 759 40.69 -26.97 18.84
C PHE A 759 39.62 -26.01 18.37
N TRP A 760 40.05 -24.90 17.80
CA TRP A 760 39.14 -23.82 17.45
C TRP A 760 38.82 -23.89 15.97
N HIS A 761 39.86 -23.79 15.13
CA HIS A 761 39.68 -23.72 13.69
C HIS A 761 40.75 -24.50 12.97
N ARG A 762 40.39 -25.12 11.85
CA ARG A 762 41.31 -25.79 10.93
C ARG A 762 41.06 -25.26 9.52
N ILE A 763 42.13 -24.82 8.86
CA ILE A 763 42.09 -24.36 7.47
C ILE A 763 42.75 -25.43 6.62
N GLU A 764 42.05 -25.95 5.62
CA GLU A 764 42.57 -27.00 4.73
C GLU A 764 42.58 -26.53 3.27
N GLY A 765 43.69 -26.76 2.58
CA GLY A 765 43.83 -26.49 1.15
C GLY A 765 43.41 -27.70 0.32
N HIS A 766 42.21 -27.67 -0.26
CA HIS A 766 41.72 -28.69 -1.18
C HIS A 766 41.88 -28.25 -2.64
N PRO A 767 41.90 -29.19 -3.62
CA PRO A 767 41.91 -28.86 -5.05
C PRO A 767 40.71 -28.00 -5.49
N ASP A 768 39.57 -28.11 -4.78
CA ASP A 768 38.34 -27.35 -5.04
C ASP A 768 38.22 -26.07 -4.19
N GLY A 769 39.25 -25.74 -3.39
CA GLY A 769 39.35 -24.48 -2.66
C GLY A 769 39.80 -24.61 -1.22
N ILE A 770 39.83 -23.48 -0.51
CA ILE A 770 40.21 -23.43 0.91
C ILE A 770 38.98 -23.67 1.77
N LYS A 771 39.04 -24.66 2.67
CA LYS A 771 37.95 -24.99 3.60
C LYS A 771 38.29 -24.50 5.00
N PHE A 772 37.31 -23.90 5.68
CA PHE A 772 37.40 -23.54 7.10
C PHE A 772 36.54 -24.50 7.88
N LYS A 773 37.16 -25.30 8.73
CA LYS A 773 36.52 -26.33 9.54
C LYS A 773 36.58 -25.99 11.01
N ASP A 774 35.69 -26.60 11.77
CA ASP A 774 35.89 -26.68 13.22
C ASP A 774 37.23 -27.38 13.48
N GLY A 775 37.99 -26.92 14.48
CA GLY A 775 39.36 -27.36 14.67
C GLY A 775 39.50 -28.84 15.07
N ASN A 776 38.41 -29.54 15.36
CA ASN A 776 38.44 -30.86 16.00
C ASN A 776 38.79 -31.97 15.00
N ILE A 777 39.73 -32.84 15.35
CA ILE A 777 40.26 -33.88 14.44
C ILE A 777 39.18 -34.84 13.92
N PRO A 778 38.23 -35.32 14.74
CA PRO A 778 37.19 -36.24 14.26
C PRO A 778 36.06 -35.54 13.49
N SER A 779 36.09 -34.20 13.35
CA SER A 779 35.01 -33.41 12.77
C SER A 779 35.45 -32.72 11.49
N ASP A 780 34.64 -32.88 10.44
CA ASP A 780 34.80 -32.19 9.16
C ASP A 780 33.75 -31.10 8.94
N GLN A 781 33.07 -30.65 10.00
CA GLN A 781 32.08 -29.57 9.91
C GLN A 781 32.72 -28.26 9.44
N LEU A 782 32.10 -27.62 8.44
CA LEU A 782 32.50 -26.30 7.96
C LEU A 782 32.00 -25.21 8.91
N ILE A 783 32.74 -24.10 8.97
CA ILE A 783 32.38 -22.94 9.79
C ILE A 783 32.30 -21.67 8.95
N ASP A 784 31.51 -20.72 9.43
CA ASP A 784 31.31 -19.43 8.78
C ASP A 784 32.53 -18.51 8.92
N ILE A 785 32.85 -17.77 7.85
CA ILE A 785 33.91 -16.77 7.83
C ILE A 785 33.32 -15.40 8.15
N HIS A 786 33.78 -14.79 9.24
CA HIS A 786 33.40 -13.43 9.62
C HIS A 786 34.57 -12.49 9.34
N THR A 787 34.40 -11.54 8.40
CA THR A 787 35.41 -10.52 8.08
C THR A 787 34.77 -9.13 7.94
N ARG A 788 35.54 -8.09 8.23
CA ARG A 788 35.10 -6.69 8.15
C ARG A 788 34.92 -6.22 6.70
N THR A 789 35.78 -6.67 5.79
CA THR A 789 35.72 -6.33 4.36
C THR A 789 36.11 -7.55 3.54
N VAL A 790 35.26 -7.96 2.60
CA VAL A 790 35.57 -8.93 1.56
C VAL A 790 35.84 -8.18 0.27
N VAL A 791 37.01 -8.38 -0.34
CA VAL A 791 37.32 -7.89 -1.69
C VAL A 791 37.35 -9.11 -2.61
N ALA A 792 36.34 -9.24 -3.46
CA ALA A 792 36.21 -10.35 -4.40
C ALA A 792 35.77 -9.81 -5.77
N GLN A 793 36.26 -10.39 -6.86
CA GLN A 793 35.90 -9.98 -8.23
C GLN A 793 34.48 -10.41 -8.62
N ASN A 794 34.02 -11.56 -8.11
CA ASN A 794 32.64 -12.04 -8.24
C ASN A 794 32.25 -12.76 -6.95
N ILE A 795 31.03 -12.54 -6.47
CA ILE A 795 30.45 -13.29 -5.35
C ILE A 795 29.25 -14.07 -5.88
N ARG A 796 29.27 -15.40 -5.73
CA ARG A 796 28.17 -16.28 -6.14
C ARG A 796 27.44 -16.79 -4.90
N ILE A 797 26.16 -16.47 -4.78
CA ILE A 797 25.29 -16.94 -3.69
C ILE A 797 24.23 -17.85 -4.33
N GLY A 798 24.37 -19.16 -4.12
CA GLY A 798 23.56 -20.16 -4.82
C GLY A 798 23.73 -20.10 -6.35
N GLY A 799 22.63 -19.92 -7.08
CA GLY A 799 22.64 -19.80 -8.54
C GLY A 799 22.98 -18.40 -9.08
N VAL A 800 23.02 -17.37 -8.22
CA VAL A 800 23.12 -15.96 -8.62
C VAL A 800 24.55 -15.45 -8.44
N THR A 801 25.10 -14.84 -9.48
CA THR A 801 26.40 -14.17 -9.46
C THR A 801 26.19 -12.65 -9.36
N ILE A 802 26.71 -12.03 -8.31
CA ILE A 802 26.80 -10.57 -8.20
C ILE A 802 28.13 -10.16 -8.83
N GLY A 803 28.07 -9.49 -9.97
CA GLY A 803 29.22 -9.02 -10.72
C GLY A 803 29.67 -7.63 -10.33
N GLU A 804 30.65 -7.11 -11.05
CA GLU A 804 31.29 -5.82 -10.77
C GLU A 804 30.31 -4.64 -10.91
N ALA A 805 29.37 -4.70 -11.85
CA ALA A 805 28.39 -3.64 -12.08
C ALA A 805 27.38 -3.55 -10.93
N GLU A 806 26.88 -4.69 -10.45
CA GLU A 806 25.97 -4.78 -9.32
C GLU A 806 26.66 -4.32 -8.03
N LEU A 807 27.93 -4.66 -7.86
CA LEU A 807 28.73 -4.24 -6.71
C LEU A 807 28.93 -2.71 -6.68
N ARG A 808 29.20 -2.08 -7.83
CA ARG A 808 29.30 -0.62 -7.93
C ARG A 808 27.95 0.08 -7.65
N ALA A 809 26.84 -0.47 -8.14
CA ALA A 809 25.52 0.10 -7.86
C ALA A 809 25.21 0.09 -6.35
N LEU A 810 25.54 -0.99 -5.65
CA LEU A 810 25.41 -1.09 -4.19
C LEU A 810 26.30 -0.08 -3.46
N GLN A 811 27.53 0.14 -3.94
CA GLN A 811 28.43 1.15 -3.36
C GLN A 811 27.86 2.57 -3.50
N HIS A 812 27.37 2.94 -4.69
CA HIS A 812 26.75 4.24 -4.91
C HIS A 812 25.47 4.42 -4.09
N LEU A 813 24.69 3.36 -3.88
CA LEU A 813 23.49 3.40 -3.03
C LEU A 813 23.86 3.72 -1.56
N ILE A 814 24.86 3.02 -1.02
CA ILE A 814 25.32 3.22 0.37
C ILE A 814 25.89 4.64 0.57
N GLN A 815 26.53 5.20 -0.46
CA GLN A 815 27.08 6.56 -0.43
C GLN A 815 26.04 7.66 -0.71
N GLY A 816 24.77 7.29 -0.96
CA GLY A 816 23.72 8.24 -1.34
C GLY A 816 23.97 8.89 -2.70
N GLN A 817 24.77 8.26 -3.57
CA GLN A 817 25.18 8.76 -4.88
C GLN A 817 24.54 8.00 -6.05
N LEU A 818 23.64 7.06 -5.78
CA LEU A 818 22.99 6.29 -6.83
C LEU A 818 21.99 7.18 -7.59
N GLU A 819 22.36 7.51 -8.82
CA GLU A 819 21.52 8.25 -9.78
C GLU A 819 20.88 7.31 -10.80
N PHE A 820 19.62 7.55 -11.14
CA PHE A 820 18.84 6.74 -12.07
C PHE A 820 17.88 7.61 -12.88
N ASP A 821 17.55 7.17 -14.09
CA ASP A 821 16.48 7.74 -14.90
C ASP A 821 15.17 6.99 -14.61
N LEU A 822 14.06 7.71 -14.51
CA LEU A 822 12.73 7.13 -14.32
C LEU A 822 12.06 6.95 -15.70
N TRP A 823 11.99 5.70 -16.16
CA TRP A 823 11.43 5.31 -17.45
C TRP A 823 10.03 4.70 -17.30
N ASN A 824 9.04 5.31 -17.95
CA ASN A 824 7.71 4.74 -18.08
C ASN A 824 7.70 3.67 -19.18
N VAL A 825 7.65 2.40 -18.77
CA VAL A 825 7.69 1.25 -19.69
C VAL A 825 6.47 1.20 -20.62
N ALA A 826 5.29 1.62 -20.16
CA ALA A 826 4.05 1.57 -20.93
C ALA A 826 4.00 2.65 -22.03
N GLN A 827 4.53 3.84 -21.73
CA GLN A 827 4.52 5.00 -22.62
C GLN A 827 5.83 5.22 -23.38
N GLN A 828 6.91 4.52 -23.00
CA GLN A 828 8.26 4.65 -23.57
C GLN A 828 8.85 6.08 -23.45
N GLU A 829 8.74 6.65 -22.24
CA GLU A 829 9.10 8.03 -21.95
C GLU A 829 9.94 8.14 -20.66
N TYR A 830 10.93 9.03 -20.66
CA TYR A 830 11.68 9.43 -19.46
C TYR A 830 11.03 10.65 -18.83
N ILE A 831 10.87 10.65 -17.51
CA ILE A 831 10.47 11.86 -16.77
C ILE A 831 11.66 12.82 -16.66
N TYR A 832 11.41 14.12 -16.74
CA TYR A 832 12.41 15.16 -16.49
C TYR A 832 11.78 16.45 -15.95
N ALA A 833 12.59 17.33 -15.37
CA ALA A 833 12.19 18.66 -14.92
C ALA A 833 12.21 19.65 -16.10
N ALA A 834 11.07 20.24 -16.43
CA ALA A 834 10.87 21.05 -17.63
C ALA A 834 11.43 22.48 -17.54
N ASP A 835 11.57 23.03 -16.32
CA ASP A 835 12.08 24.38 -16.04
C ASP A 835 13.28 24.28 -15.09
N TYR A 836 14.50 24.43 -15.60
CA TYR A 836 15.75 24.31 -14.84
C TYR A 836 16.57 25.63 -14.84
N GLU A 837 15.98 26.79 -15.13
CA GLU A 837 16.74 28.03 -14.90
C GLU A 837 16.81 28.33 -13.38
N PRO A 838 18.00 28.34 -12.75
CA PRO A 838 18.13 28.46 -11.28
C PRO A 838 17.76 29.83 -10.70
N ARG A 839 17.04 30.68 -11.45
CA ARG A 839 16.77 32.08 -11.11
C ARG A 839 15.30 32.51 -11.22
N ASP A 840 14.40 31.62 -11.62
CA ASP A 840 12.97 31.95 -11.66
C ASP A 840 12.28 31.37 -10.41
N ASN A 841 12.23 32.17 -9.34
CA ASN A 841 11.58 31.80 -8.07
C ASN A 841 10.04 31.75 -8.18
N ASP A 842 9.46 32.01 -9.36
CA ASP A 842 8.00 32.14 -9.54
C ASP A 842 7.39 31.07 -10.49
N ARG A 843 8.21 30.14 -11.03
CA ARG A 843 7.72 29.01 -11.83
C ARG A 843 7.70 27.71 -11.04
N ARG A 844 6.49 27.17 -10.88
CA ARG A 844 6.22 25.86 -10.26
C ARG A 844 7.09 24.78 -10.90
N TYR A 845 7.67 23.90 -10.08
CA TYR A 845 8.44 22.72 -10.52
C TYR A 845 7.59 21.77 -11.36
N VAL A 846 7.52 21.97 -12.67
CA VAL A 846 6.76 21.11 -13.58
C VAL A 846 7.65 19.94 -14.00
N TYR A 847 7.23 18.73 -13.64
CA TYR A 847 7.78 17.49 -14.19
C TYR A 847 6.98 17.09 -15.43
N THR A 848 7.67 16.71 -16.49
CA THR A 848 7.02 16.27 -17.73
C THR A 848 7.76 15.08 -18.34
N TRP A 849 7.15 14.46 -19.35
CA TRP A 849 7.62 13.24 -19.97
C TRP A 849 8.22 13.53 -21.34
N ARG A 850 9.34 12.86 -21.66
CA ARG A 850 9.99 12.97 -22.97
C ARG A 850 10.20 11.59 -23.59
N ARG A 851 9.79 11.45 -24.85
CA ARG A 851 9.99 10.23 -25.64
C ARG A 851 11.45 10.01 -25.99
N LYS A 852 11.87 8.74 -25.93
CA LYS A 852 13.10 8.15 -26.50
C LYS A 852 14.44 8.53 -25.87
N THR A 853 14.76 9.81 -25.66
CA THR A 853 16.11 10.22 -25.23
C THR A 853 16.09 10.77 -23.80
N PRO A 854 16.84 10.17 -22.85
CA PRO A 854 16.95 10.72 -21.51
C PRO A 854 17.68 12.06 -21.56
N VAL A 855 17.26 12.99 -20.71
CA VAL A 855 17.90 14.31 -20.55
C VAL A 855 18.59 14.39 -19.20
N LEU A 856 19.66 15.18 -19.11
CA LEU A 856 20.39 15.37 -17.84
C LEU A 856 19.52 16.03 -16.75
N GLN A 857 18.46 16.74 -17.13
CA GLN A 857 17.52 17.45 -16.25
C GLN A 857 16.47 16.53 -15.59
N GLY A 858 16.73 15.23 -15.52
CA GLY A 858 15.76 14.23 -15.02
C GLY A 858 16.41 13.02 -14.34
N ARG A 859 17.67 13.14 -13.89
CA ARG A 859 18.29 12.10 -13.05
C ARG A 859 17.84 12.25 -11.61
N TRP A 860 17.36 11.15 -11.06
CA TRP A 860 16.85 11.04 -9.71
C TRP A 860 17.88 10.36 -8.84
N ARG A 861 17.99 10.78 -7.59
CA ARG A 861 18.91 10.20 -6.62
C ARG A 861 18.11 9.52 -5.53
N ILE A 862 18.41 8.25 -5.23
CA ILE A 862 17.83 7.59 -4.06
C ILE A 862 18.60 8.11 -2.85
N HIS A 863 17.92 8.89 -2.02
CA HIS A 863 18.43 9.31 -0.73
C HIS A 863 17.73 8.50 0.36
N ASN A 864 18.50 7.85 1.24
CA ASN A 864 17.96 7.25 2.45
C ASN A 864 17.92 8.34 3.54
N PRO A 865 16.74 8.76 4.03
CA PRO A 865 16.65 9.73 5.13
C PRO A 865 17.00 9.04 6.45
N SER A 866 18.30 8.95 6.74
CA SER A 866 18.83 8.57 8.06
C SER A 866 19.39 9.77 8.78
#